data_AF-A0A0N4ZQC4-F1
#
_entry.id   AF-A0A0N4ZQC4-F1
#
_cell.length_a   1.000
_cell.length_b   1.000
_cell.length_c   1.000
_cell.angle_alpha   90.00
_cell.angle_beta   90.00
_cell.angle_gamma   90.00
#
_symmetry.space_group_name_H-M   'P 1'
#
loop_
_entity.id
_entity.type
_entity.pdbx_description
1 polymer ?
#
loop_
_entity_poly.entity_id
_entity_poly.type
_entity_poly.pdbx_seq_one_letter_code
_entity_poly.pdbx_strand_id
1 'polypeptide(L)'
;MVFNKRTLSITSKYSTLDDDEYGDMPYSKRLLSDISRKLPITSNLRIVDFNETFSEIKQLGIGRFGPVKQYLNKNNNKFVVGKHVKMEMFDHMYQDWGKIKKRINDFLKELEILYNLSRKHDRIADFLGIYNDNEKLIIFTEYLCNGSVKDKLEDGVGLSEKLTLKYFYQVCEGLHWLHDRSSPVVHRDIKAANILITAYDDVKLANFGLVRDLAIDGFGVSVGSEVSFDFRGTMLYVAPEVITSELGPGNKNAYGKPADMWALGCTIIEMLVCHPPYFEYFGCVEEMQKEVRERANGPIDKQLPYESKVLCPTASKHIKFLVDKLFEKNPDYRITVGQLIKLKRKMDETIESNYIDINAIYEKLKLNDSTGTLFSSDINSTRSSIEISALKDCNNTVKTLHKEEEVKGIKIGSSFNSTTKKQKKSNTIKDSAICFMYLNIFIVLIFLFIFYCNCDDIKGPLTKDFQSWLNSNGYKEYDFVREEFGFYGSYGGKKSSNASITKKPIIFIHGNSDGALKMEGLYSTGFSKTIEYFQNKGYGSEELYVTTWGDRNSDNAGKRSHSCEYVKYIRSFIDAVMKYTKSETINVISHSMGVTMARKAIVGTMTTDILDNCLVGRPLGEKVNVFIGLAGANYGLCTCSGPFASVEYTCNNLNGFFPGNDCESYLLYNKTYLPNDKTACDWSSENMICLKEPKYSKVLYDLNHSKYNAGQNIYSFWSLNDEVLGKTNEVWGRPTSHIPKSDGVRIFLNLSHEQVKDNTIPEQYSIINRFED
;
A
#
# COMPACT_ATOMS: atom_id res chain seq x y z
N MET A 1 23.80 7.18 54.46
CA MET A 1 24.30 8.06 53.38
C MET A 1 23.22 8.17 52.32
N VAL A 2 22.81 9.39 51.97
CA VAL A 2 21.87 9.65 50.87
C VAL A 2 22.70 10.01 49.65
N PHE A 3 22.49 9.34 48.51
CA PHE A 3 23.08 9.74 47.22
C PHE A 3 21.98 10.21 46.27
N ASN A 4 22.13 11.43 45.78
CA ASN A 4 21.15 12.14 44.96
C ASN A 4 21.02 11.54 43.55
N LYS A 5 19.80 11.60 43.00
CA LYS A 5 19.57 11.52 41.56
C LYS A 5 20.35 12.63 40.85
N ARG A 6 21.17 12.28 39.86
CA ARG A 6 21.63 13.22 38.83
C ARG A 6 20.88 12.96 37.54
N THR A 7 20.12 13.95 37.10
CA THR A 7 19.52 14.02 35.77
C THR A 7 20.65 14.08 34.74
N LEU A 8 20.72 13.11 33.82
CA LEU A 8 21.66 13.17 32.70
C LEU A 8 21.09 14.06 31.60
N SER A 9 21.56 15.31 31.57
CA SER A 9 21.40 16.18 30.41
C SER A 9 22.21 15.61 29.24
N ILE A 10 21.52 15.16 28.19
CA ILE A 10 22.17 14.80 26.92
C ILE A 10 22.22 16.07 26.06
N THR A 11 23.32 16.81 26.18
CA THR A 11 23.65 17.93 25.29
C THR A 11 24.89 17.60 24.47
N SER A 12 24.74 17.70 23.15
CA SER A 12 25.75 17.82 22.09
C SER A 12 27.13 17.15 22.28
N LYS A 13 27.32 16.05 21.54
CA LYS A 13 28.58 15.81 20.82
C LYS A 13 28.23 15.68 19.33
N TYR A 14 28.64 16.70 18.57
CA TYR A 14 28.69 16.86 17.10
C TYR A 14 28.23 18.28 16.68
N SER A 15 28.74 19.32 17.37
CA SER A 15 28.71 20.69 16.83
C SER A 15 29.86 20.85 15.85
N THR A 16 29.56 21.19 14.60
CA THR A 16 30.57 21.60 13.62
C THR A 16 30.67 23.11 13.61
N LEU A 17 31.79 23.66 13.13
CA LEU A 17 32.06 25.12 13.11
C LEU A 17 31.11 25.93 12.20
N ASP A 18 30.15 25.27 11.53
CA ASP A 18 29.10 25.86 10.68
C ASP A 18 27.75 26.05 11.43
N ASP A 19 27.60 25.57 12.67
CA ASP A 19 26.31 25.57 13.39
C ASP A 19 25.89 26.95 13.95
N ASP A 20 26.81 27.91 14.05
CA ASP A 20 26.55 29.27 14.56
C ASP A 20 25.59 30.10 13.67
N GLU A 21 25.43 29.74 12.38
CA GLU A 21 24.54 30.46 11.43
C GLU A 21 23.05 30.09 11.60
N TYR A 22 22.71 28.92 12.19
CA TYR A 22 21.34 28.39 12.21
C TYR A 22 20.76 28.10 13.61
N GLY A 23 21.58 27.99 14.66
CA GLY A 23 21.11 27.69 16.02
C GLY A 23 20.30 26.39 16.12
N ASP A 24 19.35 26.32 17.05
CA ASP A 24 18.51 25.12 17.29
C ASP A 24 17.44 24.85 16.19
N MET A 25 17.57 25.44 15.01
CA MET A 25 16.62 25.28 13.91
C MET A 25 16.59 23.84 13.35
N PRO A 26 15.41 23.21 13.16
CA PRO A 26 15.28 21.89 12.54
C PRO A 26 15.88 21.82 11.13
N TYR A 27 16.46 20.68 10.77
CA TYR A 27 17.16 20.48 9.50
C TYR A 27 16.28 20.73 8.27
N SER A 28 14.99 20.41 8.32
CA SER A 28 14.02 20.72 7.27
C SER A 28 13.87 22.23 7.04
N LYS A 29 13.82 23.03 8.12
CA LYS A 29 13.77 24.49 8.08
C LYS A 29 15.11 25.07 7.62
N ARG A 30 16.24 24.53 8.08
CA ARG A 30 17.57 24.91 7.58
C ARG A 30 17.67 24.67 6.06
N LEU A 31 17.17 23.52 5.57
CA LEU A 31 17.18 23.16 4.14
C LEU A 31 16.31 24.09 3.28
N LEU A 32 15.10 24.43 3.74
CA LEU A 32 14.23 25.40 3.06
C LEU A 32 14.83 26.82 3.05
N SER A 33 15.50 27.22 4.13
CA SER A 33 16.23 28.50 4.21
C SER A 33 17.40 28.53 3.21
N ASP A 34 18.22 27.48 3.19
CA ASP A 34 19.40 27.42 2.33
C ASP A 34 19.04 27.30 0.84
N ILE A 35 17.95 26.61 0.49
CA ILE A 35 17.35 26.65 -0.86
C ILE A 35 16.85 28.05 -1.19
N SER A 36 16.11 28.71 -0.29
CA SER A 36 15.60 30.09 -0.50
C SER A 36 16.70 31.12 -0.73
N ARG A 37 17.87 30.91 -0.08
CA ARG A 37 19.05 31.77 -0.16
C ARG A 37 19.84 31.54 -1.45
N LYS A 38 19.94 30.29 -1.92
CA LYS A 38 20.66 29.91 -3.14
C LYS A 38 19.84 30.08 -4.42
N LEU A 39 18.51 30.03 -4.33
CA LEU A 39 17.58 30.38 -5.39
C LEU A 39 16.86 31.70 -5.05
N PRO A 40 17.44 32.86 -5.40
CA PRO A 40 16.76 34.14 -5.23
C PRO A 40 15.46 34.21 -6.04
N ILE A 41 14.59 35.16 -5.70
CA ILE A 41 13.30 35.44 -6.38
C ILE A 41 13.49 35.70 -7.89
N THR A 42 14.68 36.16 -8.31
CA THR A 42 15.06 36.38 -9.71
C THR A 42 15.48 35.11 -10.47
N SER A 43 15.55 33.95 -9.81
CA SER A 43 15.95 32.70 -10.46
C SER A 43 14.82 32.12 -11.31
N ASN A 44 15.09 31.81 -12.58
CA ASN A 44 14.16 31.13 -13.48
C ASN A 44 13.71 29.74 -12.99
N LEU A 45 14.42 29.15 -12.02
CA LEU A 45 14.05 27.88 -11.38
C LEU A 45 13.01 28.07 -10.27
N ARG A 46 12.86 29.28 -9.73
CA ARG A 46 12.00 29.58 -8.59
C ARG A 46 10.64 30.08 -9.06
N ILE A 47 9.61 29.36 -8.68
CA ILE A 47 8.23 29.81 -8.77
C ILE A 47 7.99 30.84 -7.66
N VAL A 48 7.51 32.01 -8.06
CA VAL A 48 7.08 33.10 -7.19
C VAL A 48 5.54 33.17 -7.17
N ASP A 49 4.98 33.89 -6.20
CA ASP A 49 3.54 34.21 -6.11
C ASP A 49 2.62 32.99 -6.30
N PHE A 50 2.97 31.89 -5.62
CA PHE A 50 2.37 30.56 -5.83
C PHE A 50 0.84 30.55 -5.73
N ASN A 51 0.27 31.23 -4.74
CA ASN A 51 -1.19 31.31 -4.55
C ASN A 51 -1.89 32.13 -5.66
N GLU A 52 -1.17 33.06 -6.30
CA GLU A 52 -1.66 33.84 -7.42
C GLU A 52 -1.54 33.05 -8.73
N THR A 53 -0.35 32.48 -8.99
CA THR A 53 -0.03 31.72 -10.21
C THR A 53 -0.77 30.39 -10.30
N PHE A 54 -0.99 29.68 -9.19
CA PHE A 54 -1.55 28.32 -9.19
C PHE A 54 -2.84 28.21 -8.36
N SER A 55 -3.73 27.31 -8.78
CA SER A 55 -4.86 26.82 -7.97
C SER A 55 -4.87 25.30 -7.97
N GLU A 56 -4.95 24.70 -6.79
CA GLU A 56 -5.04 23.25 -6.62
C GLU A 56 -6.37 22.73 -7.18
N ILE A 57 -6.32 21.61 -7.90
CA ILE A 57 -7.48 21.01 -8.57
C ILE A 57 -7.87 19.69 -7.91
N LYS A 58 -6.92 18.76 -7.82
CA LYS A 58 -7.09 17.46 -7.15
C LYS A 58 -5.74 16.86 -6.77
N GLN A 59 -5.74 15.95 -5.80
CA GLN A 59 -4.62 15.02 -5.62
C GLN A 59 -4.65 13.98 -6.75
N LEU A 60 -3.47 13.63 -7.27
CA LEU A 60 -3.28 12.58 -8.28
C LEU A 60 -2.78 11.28 -7.66
N GLY A 61 -2.02 11.36 -6.57
CA GLY A 61 -1.54 10.20 -5.81
C GLY A 61 -0.64 10.61 -4.65
N ILE A 62 -0.12 9.61 -3.93
CA ILE A 62 0.87 9.81 -2.85
C ILE A 62 2.08 8.94 -3.18
N GLY A 63 3.21 9.57 -3.55
CA GLY A 63 4.46 8.86 -3.79
C GLY A 63 5.32 8.79 -2.53
N ARG A 64 6.43 8.03 -2.56
CA ARG A 64 7.41 7.92 -1.45
C ARG A 64 7.75 9.26 -0.80
N PHE A 65 7.95 10.28 -1.62
CA PHE A 65 8.47 11.57 -1.18
C PHE A 65 7.38 12.59 -0.81
N GLY A 66 6.09 12.25 -0.96
CA GLY A 66 4.97 13.14 -0.63
C GLY A 66 3.84 13.13 -1.68
N PRO A 67 2.76 13.90 -1.43
CA PRO A 67 1.60 13.94 -2.31
C PRO A 67 1.92 14.60 -3.65
N VAL A 68 1.37 14.01 -4.72
CA VAL A 68 1.42 14.52 -6.09
C VAL A 68 0.06 15.10 -6.42
N LYS A 69 0.00 16.36 -6.83
CA LYS A 69 -1.26 17.09 -7.04
C LYS A 69 -1.30 17.79 -8.39
N GLN A 70 -2.49 17.89 -8.95
CA GLN A 70 -2.78 18.68 -10.14
C GLN A 70 -3.07 20.13 -9.76
N TYR A 71 -2.43 21.06 -10.46
CA TYR A 71 -2.69 22.50 -10.35
C TYR A 71 -3.09 23.07 -11.71
N LEU A 72 -3.93 24.09 -11.71
CA LEU A 72 -4.12 24.98 -12.87
C LEU A 72 -3.17 26.18 -12.72
N ASN A 73 -2.34 26.42 -13.73
CA ASN A 73 -1.55 27.63 -13.86
C ASN A 73 -2.43 28.73 -14.46
N LYS A 74 -2.76 29.76 -13.67
CA LYS A 74 -3.68 30.84 -14.06
C LYS A 74 -3.09 31.78 -15.11
N ASN A 75 -1.76 31.85 -15.23
CA ASN A 75 -1.08 32.76 -16.15
C ASN A 75 -1.13 32.27 -17.61
N ASN A 76 -1.34 30.97 -17.83
CA ASN A 76 -1.40 30.36 -19.17
C ASN A 76 -2.55 29.35 -19.37
N ASN A 77 -3.41 29.17 -18.37
CA ASN A 77 -4.53 28.24 -18.34
C ASN A 77 -4.17 26.77 -18.64
N LYS A 78 -2.94 26.33 -18.29
CA LYS A 78 -2.49 24.94 -18.43
C LYS A 78 -2.52 24.21 -17.09
N PHE A 79 -2.90 22.93 -17.13
CA PHE A 79 -2.67 22.04 -15.98
C PHE A 79 -1.19 21.69 -15.85
N VAL A 80 -0.74 21.57 -14.61
CA VAL A 80 0.62 21.16 -14.22
C VAL A 80 0.56 20.18 -13.05
N VAL A 81 1.64 19.46 -12.81
CA VAL A 81 1.79 18.59 -11.64
C VAL A 81 2.71 19.26 -10.63
N GLY A 82 2.28 19.34 -9.37
CA GLY A 82 3.10 19.74 -8.22
C GLY A 82 3.35 18.54 -7.31
N LYS A 83 4.61 18.12 -7.20
CA LYS A 83 5.09 17.04 -6.31
C LYS A 83 5.62 17.66 -5.03
N HIS A 84 4.90 17.48 -3.94
CA HIS A 84 5.28 17.99 -2.61
C HIS A 84 6.34 17.07 -2.00
N VAL A 85 7.35 17.68 -1.36
CA VAL A 85 8.37 16.97 -0.60
C VAL A 85 7.99 16.95 0.88
N LYS A 86 7.90 15.77 1.48
CA LYS A 86 7.68 15.53 2.92
C LYS A 86 8.87 16.06 3.72
N MET A 87 8.75 17.29 4.22
CA MET A 87 9.85 17.98 4.90
C MET A 87 10.30 17.29 6.21
N GLU A 88 9.39 16.57 6.87
CA GLU A 88 9.65 15.74 8.06
C GLU A 88 10.80 14.72 7.88
N MET A 89 11.05 14.22 6.66
CA MET A 89 12.12 13.23 6.41
C MET A 89 13.54 13.78 6.66
N PHE A 90 13.69 15.09 6.75
CA PHE A 90 14.97 15.76 7.00
C PHE A 90 15.24 16.00 8.50
N ASP A 91 14.26 15.81 9.40
CA ASP A 91 14.39 16.17 10.82
C ASP A 91 14.79 15.01 11.75
N HIS A 92 14.99 13.79 11.22
CA HIS A 92 15.42 12.65 12.03
C HIS A 92 16.81 12.84 12.66
N MET A 93 16.98 12.38 13.91
CA MET A 93 18.28 12.37 14.60
C MET A 93 19.35 11.65 13.76
N TYR A 94 20.61 12.12 13.85
CA TYR A 94 21.81 11.66 13.11
C TYR A 94 22.08 12.28 11.71
N GLN A 95 21.56 13.46 11.39
CA GLN A 95 21.95 14.17 10.15
C GLN A 95 23.24 15.00 10.32
N ASP A 96 24.10 15.00 9.30
CA ASP A 96 25.33 15.81 9.19
C ASP A 96 25.07 16.99 8.25
N TRP A 97 25.08 18.22 8.79
CA TRP A 97 24.75 19.43 8.04
C TRP A 97 25.70 19.70 6.87
N GLY A 98 26.99 19.39 7.01
CA GLY A 98 27.98 19.57 5.94
C GLY A 98 27.67 18.67 4.74
N LYS A 99 27.23 17.43 5.00
CA LYS A 99 26.76 16.52 3.94
C LYS A 99 25.46 17.00 3.29
N ILE A 100 24.49 17.49 4.07
CA ILE A 100 23.24 18.05 3.52
C ILE A 100 23.53 19.28 2.64
N LYS A 101 24.33 20.23 3.13
CA LYS A 101 24.72 21.48 2.44
C LYS A 101 25.39 21.20 1.08
N LYS A 102 26.18 20.12 0.98
CA LYS A 102 26.71 19.60 -0.29
C LYS A 102 25.61 19.02 -1.20
N ARG A 103 24.72 18.17 -0.66
CA ARG A 103 23.58 17.60 -1.43
C ARG A 103 22.64 18.67 -1.97
N ILE A 104 22.40 19.76 -1.23
CA ILE A 104 21.63 20.92 -1.71
C ILE A 104 22.30 21.54 -2.95
N ASN A 105 23.61 21.78 -2.93
CA ASN A 105 24.32 22.34 -4.10
C ASN A 105 24.20 21.43 -5.34
N ASP A 106 24.38 20.12 -5.12
CA ASP A 106 24.25 19.09 -6.16
C ASP A 106 22.82 19.04 -6.73
N PHE A 107 21.80 19.03 -5.86
CA PHE A 107 20.38 19.05 -6.21
C PHE A 107 20.02 20.30 -7.05
N LEU A 108 20.44 21.49 -6.62
CA LEU A 108 20.20 22.73 -7.34
C LEU A 108 20.87 22.73 -8.73
N LYS A 109 22.09 22.22 -8.84
CA LYS A 109 22.79 22.05 -10.12
C LYS A 109 22.07 21.06 -11.04
N GLU A 110 21.55 19.95 -10.51
CA GLU A 110 20.79 18.98 -11.30
C GLU A 110 19.42 19.53 -11.73
N LEU A 111 18.75 20.37 -10.92
CA LEU A 111 17.55 21.10 -11.32
C LEU A 111 17.83 22.08 -12.47
N GLU A 112 18.93 22.83 -12.40
CA GLU A 112 19.34 23.76 -13.47
C GLU A 112 19.60 23.02 -14.79
N ILE A 113 20.31 21.89 -14.70
CA ILE A 113 20.57 21.00 -15.83
C ILE A 113 19.23 20.48 -16.39
N LEU A 114 18.33 19.93 -15.56
CA LEU A 114 17.05 19.39 -16.01
C LEU A 114 16.13 20.47 -16.63
N TYR A 115 16.10 21.68 -16.07
CA TYR A 115 15.34 22.82 -16.59
C TYR A 115 15.76 23.19 -18.01
N ASN A 116 17.07 23.20 -18.27
CA ASN A 116 17.65 23.56 -19.57
C ASN A 116 17.49 22.47 -20.65
N LEU A 117 17.11 21.25 -20.26
CA LEU A 117 17.16 20.05 -21.10
C LEU A 117 15.81 19.39 -21.38
N SER A 118 14.89 19.43 -20.41
CA SER A 118 13.55 18.84 -20.55
C SER A 118 12.77 19.48 -21.70
N ARG A 119 12.69 20.82 -21.70
CA ARG A 119 12.05 21.67 -22.74
C ARG A 119 12.61 21.57 -24.16
N LYS A 120 13.58 20.70 -24.41
CA LYS A 120 14.28 20.55 -25.70
C LYS A 120 14.10 19.17 -26.32
N HIS A 121 13.27 18.31 -25.73
CA HIS A 121 13.10 16.94 -26.23
C HIS A 121 11.74 16.34 -25.89
N ASP A 122 10.97 15.93 -26.89
CA ASP A 122 9.57 15.50 -26.76
C ASP A 122 9.36 14.23 -25.90
N ARG A 123 10.44 13.50 -25.58
CA ARG A 123 10.41 12.30 -24.73
C ARG A 123 10.80 12.55 -23.28
N ILE A 124 11.01 13.80 -22.87
CA ILE A 124 11.25 14.18 -21.46
C ILE A 124 10.10 15.08 -20.99
N ALA A 125 9.57 14.81 -19.80
CA ALA A 125 8.55 15.67 -19.21
C ALA A 125 9.16 17.03 -18.82
N ASP A 126 8.53 18.12 -19.25
CA ASP A 126 8.94 19.50 -18.98
C ASP A 126 9.03 19.75 -17.47
N PHE A 127 10.24 20.07 -16.98
CA PHE A 127 10.45 20.53 -15.62
C PHE A 127 10.26 22.04 -15.56
N LEU A 128 9.19 22.47 -14.88
CA LEU A 128 8.74 23.86 -14.87
C LEU A 128 9.53 24.72 -13.89
N GLY A 129 9.87 24.19 -12.72
CA GLY A 129 10.58 24.88 -11.64
C GLY A 129 10.28 24.26 -10.28
N ILE A 130 10.72 24.92 -9.20
CA ILE A 130 10.33 24.58 -7.82
C ILE A 130 9.68 25.78 -7.14
N TYR A 131 8.71 25.52 -6.27
CA TYR A 131 8.27 26.46 -5.26
C TYR A 131 8.81 26.03 -3.91
N ASN A 132 9.25 26.98 -3.10
CA ASN A 132 9.49 26.73 -1.69
C ASN A 132 9.18 27.97 -0.83
N ASP A 133 8.69 27.71 0.37
CA ASP A 133 8.52 28.68 1.46
C ASP A 133 9.17 28.14 2.75
N ASN A 134 8.77 28.65 3.91
CA ASN A 134 9.29 28.22 5.22
C ASN A 134 8.75 26.86 5.68
N GLU A 135 7.80 26.24 4.97
CA GLU A 135 7.09 25.03 5.37
C GLU A 135 7.16 23.90 4.34
N LYS A 136 7.15 24.22 3.04
CA LYS A 136 7.06 23.22 1.96
C LYS A 136 8.02 23.48 0.81
N LEU A 137 8.44 22.39 0.17
CA LEU A 137 9.15 22.35 -1.10
C LEU A 137 8.27 21.56 -2.10
N ILE A 138 8.00 22.15 -3.27
CA ILE A 138 7.15 21.56 -4.31
C ILE A 138 7.89 21.64 -5.65
N ILE A 139 8.01 20.51 -6.34
CA ILE A 139 8.59 20.40 -7.68
C ILE A 139 7.48 20.40 -8.72
N PHE A 140 7.58 21.26 -9.75
CA PHE A 140 6.58 21.39 -10.79
C PHE A 140 7.02 20.82 -12.14
N THR A 141 6.14 20.05 -12.78
CA THR A 141 6.30 19.52 -14.15
C THR A 141 5.04 19.72 -14.99
N GLU A 142 5.11 19.50 -16.30
CA GLU A 142 3.90 19.40 -17.13
C GLU A 142 2.93 18.31 -16.64
N TYR A 143 1.65 18.48 -16.96
CA TYR A 143 0.61 17.47 -16.74
C TYR A 143 0.35 16.69 -18.03
N LEU A 144 0.48 15.37 -17.94
CA LEU A 144 0.21 14.42 -19.02
C LEU A 144 -1.07 13.65 -18.69
N CYS A 145 -2.10 13.83 -19.52
CA CYS A 145 -3.47 13.51 -19.16
C CYS A 145 -3.85 12.03 -19.21
N ASN A 146 -3.06 11.20 -19.91
CA ASN A 146 -3.34 9.77 -20.10
C ASN A 146 -2.62 8.90 -19.05
N GLY A 147 -2.21 9.49 -17.93
CA GLY A 147 -1.60 8.77 -16.81
C GLY A 147 -0.17 8.30 -17.07
N SER A 148 0.27 7.33 -16.28
CA SER A 148 1.53 6.59 -16.48
C SER A 148 1.31 5.27 -17.23
N VAL A 149 2.40 4.66 -17.67
CA VAL A 149 2.37 3.29 -18.21
C VAL A 149 2.00 2.28 -17.11
N LYS A 150 2.22 2.60 -15.83
CA LYS A 150 1.72 1.74 -14.73
C LYS A 150 0.20 1.76 -14.63
N ASP A 151 -0.42 2.92 -14.83
CA ASP A 151 -1.87 3.09 -14.80
C ASP A 151 -2.53 2.21 -15.87
N LYS A 152 -1.92 2.10 -17.07
CA LYS A 152 -2.35 1.17 -18.13
C LYS A 152 -2.19 -0.32 -17.81
N LEU A 153 -1.49 -0.67 -16.73
CA LEU A 153 -1.31 -2.05 -16.27
C LEU A 153 -2.25 -2.39 -15.09
N GLU A 154 -3.07 -1.43 -14.60
CA GLU A 154 -3.98 -1.59 -13.46
C GLU A 154 -5.20 -2.50 -13.73
N ASP A 155 -5.42 -2.95 -14.96
CA ASP A 155 -6.39 -4.01 -15.28
C ASP A 155 -5.78 -5.42 -15.20
N GLY A 156 -4.47 -5.53 -14.92
CA GLY A 156 -3.75 -6.80 -14.78
C GLY A 156 -3.47 -7.49 -16.11
N VAL A 157 -3.53 -6.73 -17.21
CA VAL A 157 -3.24 -7.17 -18.58
C VAL A 157 -1.98 -6.47 -19.08
N GLY A 158 -1.00 -7.26 -19.52
CA GLY A 158 0.24 -6.73 -20.11
C GLY A 158 0.00 -6.05 -21.46
N LEU A 159 0.86 -5.09 -21.80
CA LEU A 159 0.83 -4.43 -23.10
C LEU A 159 1.23 -5.42 -24.21
N SER A 160 0.58 -5.31 -25.37
CA SER A 160 1.02 -6.03 -26.57
C SER A 160 2.48 -5.70 -26.92
N GLU A 161 3.25 -6.67 -27.41
CA GLU A 161 4.67 -6.47 -27.76
C GLU A 161 4.89 -5.27 -28.70
N LYS A 162 3.96 -5.01 -29.62
CA LYS A 162 4.00 -3.84 -30.51
C LYS A 162 3.99 -2.52 -29.74
N LEU A 163 3.14 -2.41 -28.71
CA LEU A 163 3.04 -1.21 -27.87
C LEU A 163 4.22 -1.11 -26.90
N THR A 164 4.64 -2.23 -26.31
CA THR A 164 5.87 -2.34 -25.50
C THR A 164 7.10 -1.85 -26.28
N LEU A 165 7.27 -2.28 -27.53
CA LEU A 165 8.36 -1.83 -28.39
C LEU A 165 8.24 -0.34 -28.76
N LYS A 166 7.02 0.17 -29.02
CA LYS A 166 6.78 1.61 -29.24
C LYS A 166 7.28 2.43 -28.04
N TYR A 167 6.82 2.09 -26.84
CA TYR A 167 7.16 2.82 -25.61
C TYR A 167 8.64 2.66 -25.26
N PHE A 168 9.20 1.45 -25.39
CA PHE A 168 10.62 1.18 -25.18
C PHE A 168 11.51 2.08 -26.03
N TYR A 169 11.27 2.19 -27.34
CA TYR A 169 12.10 3.02 -28.21
C TYR A 169 11.91 4.52 -27.99
N GLN A 170 10.70 4.97 -27.65
CA GLN A 170 10.46 6.37 -27.23
C GLN A 170 11.15 6.71 -25.91
N VAL A 171 11.27 5.75 -24.98
CA VAL A 171 12.11 5.88 -23.79
C VAL A 171 13.61 5.89 -24.16
N CYS A 172 14.06 5.06 -25.11
CA CYS A 172 15.43 5.11 -25.61
C CYS A 172 15.78 6.46 -26.25
N GLU A 173 14.89 7.10 -27.00
CA GLU A 173 15.08 8.45 -27.53
C GLU A 173 15.35 9.45 -26.38
N GLY A 174 14.52 9.41 -25.32
CA GLY A 174 14.70 10.24 -24.13
C GLY A 174 16.01 9.96 -23.36
N LEU A 175 16.35 8.69 -23.16
CA LEU A 175 17.61 8.30 -22.50
C LEU A 175 18.83 8.66 -23.34
N HIS A 176 18.76 8.55 -24.66
CA HIS A 176 19.85 8.97 -25.55
C HIS A 176 20.11 10.47 -25.43
N TRP A 177 19.04 11.29 -25.46
CA TRP A 177 19.14 12.72 -25.19
C TRP A 177 19.79 13.00 -23.83
N LEU A 178 19.47 12.23 -22.79
CA LEU A 178 20.01 12.41 -21.43
C LEU A 178 21.48 11.98 -21.28
N HIS A 179 21.83 10.82 -21.85
CA HIS A 179 23.14 10.18 -21.71
C HIS A 179 24.20 10.76 -22.65
N ASP A 180 23.83 11.21 -23.84
CA ASP A 180 24.75 11.62 -24.91
C ASP A 180 25.13 13.09 -24.81
N ARG A 181 25.69 13.48 -23.66
CA ARG A 181 26.20 14.83 -23.39
C ARG A 181 27.58 14.78 -22.75
N SER A 182 28.30 15.90 -22.84
CA SER A 182 29.58 16.12 -22.15
C SER A 182 29.48 15.96 -20.63
N SER A 183 28.34 16.32 -20.04
CA SER A 183 27.93 15.97 -18.68
C SER A 183 26.64 15.15 -18.75
N PRO A 184 26.72 13.79 -18.77
CA PRO A 184 25.55 12.93 -18.83
C PRO A 184 24.61 13.10 -17.64
N VAL A 185 23.31 12.88 -17.86
CA VAL A 185 22.30 12.80 -16.80
C VAL A 185 21.80 11.36 -16.72
N VAL A 186 21.96 10.73 -15.55
CA VAL A 186 21.44 9.37 -15.27
C VAL A 186 20.10 9.51 -14.55
N HIS A 187 19.06 8.80 -15.01
CA HIS A 187 17.69 8.95 -14.50
C HIS A 187 17.50 8.32 -13.11
N ARG A 188 18.09 7.14 -12.89
CA ARG A 188 18.18 6.42 -11.59
C ARG A 188 16.84 5.93 -11.02
N ASP A 189 15.76 6.01 -11.79
CA ASP A 189 14.40 5.66 -11.36
C ASP A 189 13.48 5.29 -12.54
N ILE A 190 13.98 4.47 -13.49
CA ILE A 190 13.19 4.05 -14.65
C ILE A 190 12.29 2.88 -14.25
N LYS A 191 10.98 3.07 -14.39
CA LYS A 191 9.88 2.12 -14.12
C LYS A 191 8.61 2.60 -14.84
N ALA A 192 7.60 1.75 -15.05
CA ALA A 192 6.38 2.15 -15.78
C ALA A 192 5.66 3.35 -15.15
N ALA A 193 5.69 3.46 -13.81
CA ALA A 193 5.09 4.58 -13.07
C ALA A 193 5.76 5.96 -13.34
N ASN A 194 6.98 5.96 -13.90
CA ASN A 194 7.73 7.17 -14.27
C ASN A 194 7.78 7.40 -15.79
N ILE A 195 7.08 6.58 -16.57
CA ILE A 195 6.87 6.78 -18.01
C ILE A 195 5.42 7.29 -18.16
N LEU A 196 5.26 8.55 -18.54
CA LEU A 196 3.96 9.22 -18.64
C LEU A 196 3.46 9.27 -20.09
N ILE A 197 2.15 9.14 -20.27
CA ILE A 197 1.49 9.01 -21.56
C ILE A 197 0.86 10.34 -21.98
N THR A 198 1.25 10.81 -23.17
CA THR A 198 0.70 12.00 -23.81
C THR A 198 -0.70 11.75 -24.40
N ALA A 199 -1.41 12.82 -24.73
CA ALA A 199 -2.71 12.76 -25.41
C ALA A 199 -2.69 11.97 -26.74
N TYR A 200 -1.53 11.83 -27.39
CA TYR A 200 -1.34 11.13 -28.66
C TYR A 200 -0.86 9.68 -28.51
N ASP A 201 -1.01 9.10 -27.30
CA ASP A 201 -0.54 7.75 -26.95
C ASP A 201 0.98 7.54 -27.12
N ASP A 202 1.74 8.63 -27.09
CA ASP A 202 3.20 8.66 -27.08
C ASP A 202 3.72 8.87 -25.65
N VAL A 203 4.94 8.42 -25.32
CA VAL A 203 5.46 8.49 -23.94
C VAL A 203 6.56 9.54 -23.70
N LYS A 204 6.64 10.01 -22.44
CA LYS A 204 7.73 10.84 -21.90
C LYS A 204 8.26 10.27 -20.58
N LEU A 205 9.57 10.41 -20.33
CA LEU A 205 10.18 10.14 -19.03
C LEU A 205 9.92 11.28 -18.04
N ALA A 206 9.52 10.95 -16.82
CA ALA A 206 9.24 11.89 -15.73
C ALA A 206 9.88 11.39 -14.41
N ASN A 207 9.81 12.21 -13.35
CA ASN A 207 10.28 11.84 -12.01
C ASN A 207 11.75 11.39 -11.94
N PHE A 208 12.66 12.25 -12.40
CA PHE A 208 14.09 12.12 -12.13
C PHE A 208 14.37 11.95 -10.63
N GLY A 209 15.35 11.12 -10.27
CA GLY A 209 15.66 10.71 -8.88
C GLY A 209 16.03 11.81 -7.87
N LEU A 210 15.97 13.09 -8.25
CA LEU A 210 16.43 14.29 -7.55
C LEU A 210 16.07 14.35 -6.05
N VAL A 211 14.84 13.97 -5.67
CA VAL A 211 14.41 14.01 -4.26
C VAL A 211 15.04 12.89 -3.42
N ARG A 212 15.40 11.75 -4.05
CA ARG A 212 16.17 10.67 -3.42
C ARG A 212 17.58 11.14 -3.07
N ASP A 213 18.20 11.93 -3.94
CA ASP A 213 19.56 12.43 -3.77
C ASP A 213 19.69 13.49 -2.68
N LEU A 214 18.59 14.23 -2.44
CA LEU A 214 18.51 15.25 -1.39
C LEU A 214 18.37 14.61 0.00
N ALA A 215 17.63 13.50 0.13
CA ALA A 215 17.44 12.77 1.38
C ALA A 215 18.73 12.06 1.86
N ILE A 216 18.88 11.86 3.17
CA ILE A 216 20.09 11.23 3.73
C ILE A 216 20.17 9.73 3.44
N ASP A 217 21.37 9.34 3.00
CA ASP A 217 21.91 8.00 2.73
C ASP A 217 21.03 6.97 1.97
N GLY A 218 19.86 7.34 1.46
CA GLY A 218 18.86 6.42 0.88
C GLY A 218 18.28 5.39 1.86
N PHE A 219 18.90 5.29 3.05
CA PHE A 219 18.58 4.49 4.23
C PHE A 219 18.26 5.34 5.46
N GLY A 220 18.24 6.68 5.32
CA GLY A 220 17.84 7.63 6.37
C GLY A 220 16.37 7.57 6.80
N VAL A 221 15.72 6.40 6.67
CA VAL A 221 14.61 5.97 7.53
C VAL A 221 15.19 4.90 8.46
N SER A 222 15.96 5.34 9.45
CA SER A 222 16.52 4.47 10.50
C SER A 222 16.16 4.95 11.91
N VAL A 223 14.98 5.56 12.06
CA VAL A 223 14.18 5.61 13.31
C VAL A 223 12.71 5.72 12.91
N GLY A 224 11.94 4.62 13.02
CA GLY A 224 10.51 4.57 12.71
C GLY A 224 10.15 3.56 11.61
N SER A 225 9.03 2.87 11.77
CA SER A 225 8.59 1.68 11.01
C SER A 225 8.10 1.94 9.56
N GLU A 226 8.46 3.07 8.95
CA GLU A 226 7.85 3.56 7.70
C GLU A 226 8.78 3.59 6.49
N VAL A 227 9.29 2.42 6.09
CA VAL A 227 9.87 2.26 4.75
C VAL A 227 8.73 2.05 3.73
N SER A 228 8.31 3.15 3.10
CA SER A 228 7.22 3.24 2.10
C SER A 228 7.28 2.14 1.03
N PHE A 229 6.13 1.58 0.63
CA PHE A 229 6.02 0.51 -0.38
C PHE A 229 6.67 0.88 -1.74
N ASP A 230 6.58 2.13 -2.16
CA ASP A 230 7.22 2.65 -3.39
C ASP A 230 8.76 2.51 -3.36
N PHE A 231 9.41 2.56 -2.19
CA PHE A 231 10.85 2.21 -2.09
C PHE A 231 11.10 0.72 -2.33
N ARG A 232 10.24 -0.15 -1.79
CA ARG A 232 10.36 -1.61 -1.92
C ARG A 232 10.23 -2.04 -3.38
N GLY A 233 9.22 -1.54 -4.09
CA GLY A 233 9.05 -1.78 -5.52
C GLY A 233 10.20 -1.23 -6.36
N THR A 234 10.73 -0.05 -6.00
CA THR A 234 11.85 0.58 -6.74
C THR A 234 13.16 -0.22 -6.64
N MET A 235 13.41 -0.92 -5.52
CA MET A 235 14.62 -1.74 -5.35
C MET A 235 14.76 -2.88 -6.39
N LEU A 236 13.64 -3.36 -6.95
CA LEU A 236 13.62 -4.41 -7.98
C LEU A 236 14.15 -3.94 -9.36
N TYR A 237 14.28 -2.63 -9.56
CA TYR A 237 14.82 -2.02 -10.78
C TYR A 237 16.31 -1.69 -10.67
N VAL A 238 16.91 -1.88 -9.48
CA VAL A 238 18.29 -1.49 -9.22
C VAL A 238 19.25 -2.53 -9.78
N ALA A 239 20.23 -2.08 -10.55
CA ALA A 239 21.20 -2.94 -11.22
C ALA A 239 22.19 -3.61 -10.24
N PRO A 240 22.71 -4.82 -10.56
CA PRO A 240 23.62 -5.56 -9.68
C PRO A 240 24.82 -4.72 -9.24
N GLU A 241 25.47 -4.02 -10.18
CA GLU A 241 26.68 -3.23 -9.90
C GLU A 241 26.43 -2.09 -8.89
N VAL A 242 25.22 -1.55 -8.84
CA VAL A 242 24.82 -0.51 -7.87
C VAL A 242 24.67 -1.12 -6.48
N ILE A 243 24.03 -2.28 -6.40
CA ILE A 243 23.74 -3.02 -5.15
C ILE A 243 25.01 -3.56 -4.50
N THR A 244 25.99 -3.97 -5.32
CA THR A 244 27.28 -4.51 -4.87
C THR A 244 28.36 -3.44 -4.67
N SER A 245 28.13 -2.20 -5.09
CA SER A 245 29.07 -1.11 -4.85
C SER A 245 29.21 -0.77 -3.35
N GLU A 246 30.40 -0.36 -2.92
CA GLU A 246 30.65 0.13 -1.55
C GLU A 246 29.78 1.37 -1.20
N LEU A 247 29.37 2.12 -2.22
CA LEU A 247 28.51 3.30 -2.09
C LEU A 247 27.03 2.95 -1.87
N GLY A 248 26.60 1.79 -2.36
CA GLY A 248 25.25 1.26 -2.23
C GLY A 248 24.16 2.02 -3.00
N PRO A 249 22.92 1.46 -3.04
CA PRO A 249 21.80 2.01 -3.82
C PRO A 249 21.25 3.34 -3.26
N GLY A 250 21.66 3.74 -2.06
CA GLY A 250 21.31 5.03 -1.46
C GLY A 250 22.19 6.20 -1.90
N ASN A 251 23.26 5.94 -2.66
CA ASN A 251 24.20 6.97 -3.12
C ASN A 251 24.15 7.09 -4.65
N LYS A 252 23.86 8.30 -5.15
CA LYS A 252 23.75 8.54 -6.60
C LYS A 252 25.02 8.19 -7.38
N ASN A 253 26.20 8.28 -6.74
CA ASN A 253 27.48 8.00 -7.38
C ASN A 253 27.70 6.50 -7.62
N ALA A 254 26.84 5.62 -7.08
CA ALA A 254 26.79 4.21 -7.43
C ALA A 254 26.16 3.95 -8.82
N TYR A 255 25.42 4.91 -9.38
CA TYR A 255 24.64 4.73 -10.61
C TYR A 255 25.35 5.34 -11.83
N GLY A 256 25.68 4.48 -12.81
CA GLY A 256 26.13 4.90 -14.15
C GLY A 256 25.05 4.74 -15.21
N LYS A 257 25.37 5.13 -16.46
CA LYS A 257 24.51 4.90 -17.64
C LYS A 257 24.01 3.43 -17.76
N PRO A 258 24.83 2.38 -17.49
CA PRO A 258 24.37 1.00 -17.57
C PRO A 258 23.25 0.65 -16.57
N ALA A 259 23.15 1.34 -15.44
CA ALA A 259 22.11 1.07 -14.44
C ALA A 259 20.71 1.49 -14.95
N ASP A 260 20.63 2.60 -15.70
CA ASP A 260 19.41 2.98 -16.42
C ASP A 260 19.01 1.92 -17.46
N MET A 261 20.00 1.29 -18.13
CA MET A 261 19.72 0.22 -19.12
C MET A 261 19.17 -1.05 -18.46
N TRP A 262 19.68 -1.42 -17.28
CA TRP A 262 19.13 -2.53 -16.49
C TRP A 262 17.68 -2.25 -16.05
N ALA A 263 17.44 -1.06 -15.49
CA ALA A 263 16.10 -0.64 -15.07
C ALA A 263 15.11 -0.61 -16.24
N LEU A 264 15.56 -0.22 -17.44
CA LEU A 264 14.79 -0.32 -18.68
C LEU A 264 14.46 -1.78 -19.03
N GLY A 265 15.38 -2.72 -18.83
CA GLY A 265 15.14 -4.17 -18.94
C GLY A 265 14.02 -4.65 -17.99
N CYS A 266 14.09 -4.27 -16.70
CA CYS A 266 13.01 -4.55 -15.75
C CYS A 266 11.67 -3.93 -16.19
N THR A 267 11.71 -2.75 -16.81
CA THR A 267 10.50 -2.04 -17.28
C THR A 267 9.88 -2.69 -18.54
N ILE A 268 10.67 -3.33 -19.42
CA ILE A 268 10.11 -4.16 -20.51
C ILE A 268 9.30 -5.32 -19.92
N ILE A 269 9.84 -6.00 -18.91
CA ILE A 269 9.14 -7.10 -18.24
C ILE A 269 7.89 -6.58 -17.54
N GLU A 270 7.96 -5.46 -16.80
CA GLU A 270 6.78 -4.83 -16.19
C GLU A 270 5.69 -4.50 -17.23
N MET A 271 6.06 -3.97 -18.40
CA MET A 271 5.08 -3.72 -19.48
C MET A 271 4.45 -4.98 -20.04
N LEU A 272 5.13 -6.14 -20.03
CA LEU A 272 4.63 -7.40 -20.60
C LEU A 272 3.87 -8.27 -19.60
N VAL A 273 4.21 -8.24 -18.31
CA VAL A 273 3.63 -9.11 -17.25
C VAL A 273 3.07 -8.35 -16.05
N CYS A 274 2.86 -7.04 -16.20
CA CYS A 274 2.35 -6.07 -15.21
C CYS A 274 3.27 -5.83 -13.99
N HIS A 275 4.33 -6.63 -13.81
CA HIS A 275 5.20 -6.65 -12.63
C HIS A 275 6.68 -6.70 -13.04
N PRO A 276 7.60 -6.07 -12.28
CA PRO A 276 9.03 -6.24 -12.51
C PRO A 276 9.48 -7.70 -12.31
N PRO A 277 10.65 -8.09 -12.83
CA PRO A 277 11.20 -9.43 -12.63
C PRO A 277 11.26 -9.80 -11.14
N TYR A 278 10.83 -11.03 -10.82
CA TYR A 278 10.93 -11.62 -9.49
C TYR A 278 10.16 -10.90 -8.37
N PHE A 279 9.16 -10.08 -8.72
CA PHE A 279 8.30 -9.38 -7.76
C PHE A 279 7.73 -10.31 -6.67
N GLU A 280 7.36 -11.53 -7.06
CA GLU A 280 6.82 -12.59 -6.22
C GLU A 280 7.78 -13.13 -5.13
N TYR A 281 9.07 -12.83 -5.21
CA TYR A 281 10.09 -13.38 -4.29
C TYR A 281 10.45 -12.47 -3.11
N PHE A 282 10.03 -11.21 -3.06
CA PHE A 282 10.61 -10.22 -2.14
C PHE A 282 9.62 -9.64 -1.11
N GLY A 283 9.32 -10.44 -0.08
CA GLY A 283 8.39 -10.09 1.01
C GLY A 283 8.93 -9.21 2.15
N CYS A 284 10.24 -8.96 2.25
CA CYS A 284 10.82 -8.16 3.35
C CYS A 284 11.98 -7.27 2.86
N VAL A 285 12.08 -6.02 3.35
CA VAL A 285 13.08 -5.05 2.86
C VAL A 285 14.50 -5.37 3.31
N GLU A 286 14.66 -5.80 4.56
CA GLU A 286 15.95 -6.12 5.15
C GLU A 286 16.53 -7.42 4.56
N GLU A 287 15.65 -8.36 4.20
CA GLU A 287 16.04 -9.57 3.48
C GLU A 287 16.26 -9.29 1.98
N MET A 288 15.39 -8.53 1.29
CA MET A 288 15.52 -8.21 -0.14
C MET A 288 16.91 -7.72 -0.53
N GLN A 289 17.56 -6.89 0.28
CA GLN A 289 18.90 -6.39 -0.05
C GLN A 289 20.01 -7.39 0.23
N LYS A 290 19.86 -8.21 1.26
CA LYS A 290 20.78 -9.31 1.55
C LYS A 290 20.64 -10.36 0.45
N GLU A 291 19.41 -10.70 0.10
CA GLU A 291 19.02 -11.71 -0.86
C GLU A 291 19.33 -11.30 -2.31
N VAL A 292 19.10 -10.05 -2.72
CA VAL A 292 19.58 -9.58 -4.04
C VAL A 292 21.11 -9.51 -4.07
N ARG A 293 21.81 -9.18 -2.98
CA ARG A 293 23.29 -9.29 -2.91
C ARG A 293 23.77 -10.74 -3.00
N GLU A 294 23.15 -11.65 -2.25
CA GLU A 294 23.46 -13.08 -2.23
C GLU A 294 23.07 -13.78 -3.54
N ARG A 295 22.06 -13.30 -4.27
CA ARG A 295 21.66 -13.78 -5.60
C ARG A 295 22.42 -13.07 -6.75
N ALA A 296 23.07 -11.93 -6.51
CA ALA A 296 23.97 -11.28 -7.47
C ALA A 296 25.40 -11.86 -7.38
N ASN A 297 25.91 -12.08 -6.17
CA ASN A 297 27.27 -12.53 -5.89
C ASN A 297 27.38 -14.01 -5.46
N GLY A 298 26.26 -14.71 -5.30
CA GLY A 298 26.24 -16.13 -4.94
C GLY A 298 26.75 -17.03 -6.06
N PRO A 299 26.99 -18.32 -5.76
CA PRO A 299 27.31 -19.30 -6.78
C PRO A 299 26.16 -19.42 -7.80
N ILE A 300 26.48 -19.85 -9.02
CA ILE A 300 25.59 -19.75 -10.21
C ILE A 300 24.21 -20.37 -9.98
N ASP A 301 24.14 -21.45 -9.21
CA ASP A 301 22.92 -22.17 -8.80
C ASP A 301 21.97 -21.36 -7.91
N LYS A 302 22.46 -20.28 -7.29
CA LYS A 302 21.68 -19.38 -6.42
C LYS A 302 21.37 -18.03 -7.07
N GLN A 303 21.83 -17.78 -8.29
CA GLN A 303 21.57 -16.51 -8.98
C GLN A 303 20.19 -16.51 -9.63
N LEU A 304 19.52 -15.35 -9.65
CA LEU A 304 18.27 -15.21 -10.40
C LEU A 304 18.56 -15.20 -11.91
N PRO A 305 17.84 -16.00 -12.72
CA PRO A 305 18.10 -16.15 -14.15
C PRO A 305 17.48 -15.00 -14.96
N TYR A 306 18.13 -13.85 -15.00
CA TYR A 306 17.70 -12.67 -15.79
C TYR A 306 17.87 -12.90 -17.31
N GLU A 307 17.16 -13.91 -17.84
CA GLU A 307 17.24 -14.40 -19.20
C GLU A 307 15.84 -14.44 -19.82
N SER A 308 15.74 -14.06 -21.09
CA SER A 308 14.47 -13.96 -21.82
C SER A 308 13.72 -15.29 -21.91
N LYS A 309 14.44 -16.41 -21.94
CA LYS A 309 13.89 -17.78 -21.90
C LYS A 309 13.13 -18.10 -20.59
N VAL A 310 13.38 -17.37 -19.51
CA VAL A 310 12.71 -17.53 -18.21
C VAL A 310 11.69 -16.43 -17.98
N LEU A 311 12.09 -15.17 -18.20
CA LEU A 311 11.27 -13.99 -17.92
C LEU A 311 10.16 -13.75 -18.96
N CYS A 312 10.37 -14.13 -20.22
CA CYS A 312 9.40 -13.94 -21.31
C CYS A 312 9.46 -15.07 -22.37
N PRO A 313 9.30 -16.35 -21.98
CA PRO A 313 9.50 -17.52 -22.85
C PRO A 313 8.64 -17.53 -24.11
N THR A 314 7.48 -16.86 -24.11
CA THR A 314 6.54 -16.78 -25.23
C THR A 314 6.78 -15.58 -26.16
N ALA A 315 7.59 -14.60 -25.76
CA ALA A 315 7.75 -13.35 -26.51
C ALA A 315 8.51 -13.51 -27.84
N SER A 316 8.40 -12.50 -28.72
CA SER A 316 9.11 -12.47 -30.00
C SER A 316 10.63 -12.50 -29.85
N LYS A 317 11.32 -12.86 -30.94
CA LYS A 317 12.79 -12.80 -31.03
C LYS A 317 13.36 -11.40 -30.73
N HIS A 318 12.60 -10.35 -31.04
CA HIS A 318 12.99 -8.96 -30.81
C HIS A 318 12.98 -8.62 -29.32
N ILE A 319 11.85 -8.87 -28.63
CA ILE A 319 11.77 -8.67 -27.17
C ILE A 319 12.83 -9.53 -26.45
N LYS A 320 12.98 -10.80 -26.83
CA LYS A 320 13.98 -11.69 -26.23
C LYS A 320 15.41 -11.16 -26.37
N PHE A 321 15.79 -10.73 -27.58
CA PHE A 321 17.08 -10.07 -27.83
C PHE A 321 17.29 -8.84 -26.94
N LEU A 322 16.28 -7.97 -26.81
CA LEU A 322 16.40 -6.76 -25.98
C LEU A 322 16.60 -7.13 -24.51
N VAL A 323 15.78 -8.04 -23.97
CA VAL A 323 15.87 -8.52 -22.59
C VAL A 323 17.25 -9.11 -22.30
N ASP A 324 17.76 -10.00 -23.14
CA ASP A 324 19.07 -10.65 -22.94
C ASP A 324 20.25 -9.66 -23.04
N LYS A 325 20.15 -8.60 -23.86
CA LYS A 325 21.19 -7.57 -23.98
C LYS A 325 21.13 -6.49 -22.89
N LEU A 326 19.95 -6.24 -22.30
CA LEU A 326 19.75 -5.29 -21.20
C LEU A 326 20.12 -5.89 -19.83
N PHE A 327 19.94 -7.21 -19.66
CA PHE A 327 20.33 -7.95 -18.45
C PHE A 327 21.74 -8.56 -18.49
N GLU A 328 22.59 -8.12 -19.42
CA GLU A 328 24.03 -8.40 -19.36
C GLU A 328 24.59 -7.91 -18.00
N LYS A 329 25.15 -8.85 -17.24
CA LYS A 329 25.55 -8.65 -15.85
C LYS A 329 26.77 -7.73 -15.76
N ASN A 330 27.70 -7.80 -16.71
CA ASN A 330 28.81 -6.86 -16.76
C ASN A 330 28.34 -5.51 -17.35
N PRO A 331 28.34 -4.40 -16.57
CA PRO A 331 27.88 -3.10 -17.06
C PRO A 331 28.67 -2.56 -18.27
N ASP A 332 29.93 -3.00 -18.47
CA ASP A 332 30.78 -2.58 -19.60
C ASP A 332 30.39 -3.28 -20.92
N TYR A 333 29.72 -4.43 -20.85
CA TYR A 333 29.23 -5.17 -22.03
C TYR A 333 27.73 -5.00 -22.27
N ARG A 334 27.00 -4.41 -21.32
CA ARG A 334 25.56 -4.13 -21.41
C ARG A 334 25.26 -3.15 -22.52
N ILE A 335 24.21 -3.42 -23.29
CA ILE A 335 23.89 -2.61 -24.48
C ILE A 335 23.58 -1.16 -24.09
N THR A 336 24.22 -0.22 -24.79
CA THR A 336 24.01 1.22 -24.56
C THR A 336 22.81 1.73 -25.33
N VAL A 337 22.20 2.82 -24.86
CA VAL A 337 21.10 3.48 -25.57
C VAL A 337 21.51 3.96 -26.98
N GLY A 338 22.75 4.43 -27.15
CA GLY A 338 23.27 4.81 -28.48
C GLY A 338 23.33 3.64 -29.46
N GLN A 339 23.72 2.45 -28.99
CA GLN A 339 23.68 1.22 -29.80
C GLN A 339 22.23 0.80 -30.12
N LEU A 340 21.28 0.97 -29.19
CA LEU A 340 19.86 0.70 -29.46
C LEU A 340 19.25 1.64 -30.50
N ILE A 341 19.62 2.93 -30.49
CA ILE A 341 19.18 3.90 -31.51
C ILE A 341 19.81 3.58 -32.88
N LYS A 342 21.12 3.26 -32.93
CA LYS A 342 21.78 2.77 -34.17
C LYS A 342 21.10 1.51 -34.71
N LEU A 343 20.80 0.55 -33.83
CA LEU A 343 20.12 -0.71 -34.16
C LEU A 343 18.73 -0.47 -34.71
N LYS A 344 17.91 0.36 -34.02
CA LYS A 344 16.56 0.73 -34.51
C LYS A 344 16.62 1.35 -35.90
N ARG A 345 17.48 2.35 -36.12
CA ARG A 345 17.63 2.98 -37.44
C ARG A 345 17.96 1.96 -38.53
N LYS A 346 18.91 1.04 -38.26
CA LYS A 346 19.24 -0.03 -39.21
C LYS A 346 18.11 -1.03 -39.42
N MET A 347 17.33 -1.35 -38.39
CA MET A 347 16.14 -2.18 -38.55
C MET A 347 15.10 -1.48 -39.43
N ASP A 348 14.79 -0.21 -39.16
CA ASP A 348 13.84 0.59 -39.93
C ASP A 348 14.26 0.71 -41.41
N GLU A 349 15.55 0.93 -41.69
CA GLU A 349 16.15 0.89 -43.04
C GLU A 349 16.04 -0.49 -43.72
N THR A 350 15.95 -1.58 -42.96
CA THR A 350 15.92 -2.96 -43.48
C THR A 350 14.49 -3.49 -43.72
N ILE A 351 13.45 -2.76 -43.28
CA ILE A 351 12.03 -3.19 -43.41
C ILE A 351 11.62 -3.44 -44.87
N GLU A 352 12.28 -2.82 -45.85
CA GLU A 352 12.05 -3.06 -47.29
C GLU A 352 12.41 -4.49 -47.77
N SER A 353 13.06 -5.32 -46.93
CA SER A 353 13.62 -6.63 -47.32
C SER A 353 12.90 -7.88 -46.74
N ASN A 354 11.75 -7.71 -46.08
CA ASN A 354 10.89 -8.78 -45.52
C ASN A 354 11.51 -9.75 -44.46
N TYR A 355 12.82 -9.70 -44.16
CA TYR A 355 13.42 -10.51 -43.09
C TYR A 355 14.52 -9.73 -42.33
N ILE A 356 14.31 -9.53 -41.02
CA ILE A 356 15.25 -8.81 -40.15
C ILE A 356 15.90 -9.79 -39.16
N ASP A 357 17.20 -10.04 -39.33
CA ASP A 357 18.03 -10.70 -38.31
C ASP A 357 18.67 -9.64 -37.39
N ILE A 358 18.02 -9.41 -36.24
CA ILE A 358 18.46 -8.43 -35.24
C ILE A 358 19.84 -8.73 -34.66
N ASN A 359 20.23 -10.01 -34.54
CA ASN A 359 21.56 -10.39 -34.06
C ASN A 359 22.63 -10.04 -35.09
N ALA A 360 22.40 -10.40 -36.35
CA ALA A 360 23.34 -10.10 -37.43
C ALA A 360 23.54 -8.59 -37.65
N ILE A 361 22.49 -7.77 -37.46
CA ILE A 361 22.60 -6.31 -37.49
C ILE A 361 23.39 -5.79 -36.28
N TYR A 362 23.11 -6.28 -35.08
CA TYR A 362 23.80 -5.84 -33.86
C TYR A 362 25.29 -6.17 -33.87
N GLU A 363 25.70 -7.39 -34.23
CA GLU A 363 27.12 -7.76 -34.25
C GLU A 363 27.90 -6.99 -35.34
N LYS A 364 27.27 -6.67 -36.49
CA LYS A 364 27.86 -5.74 -37.48
C LYS A 364 28.08 -4.34 -36.92
N LEU A 365 27.13 -3.81 -36.15
CA LEU A 365 27.28 -2.50 -35.49
C LEU A 365 28.38 -2.51 -34.43
N LYS A 366 28.48 -3.59 -33.64
CA LYS A 366 29.50 -3.77 -32.61
C LYS A 366 30.91 -3.83 -33.20
N LEU A 367 31.10 -4.54 -34.32
CA LEU A 367 32.37 -4.58 -35.04
C LEU A 367 32.80 -3.18 -35.51
N ASN A 368 31.89 -2.41 -36.11
CA ASN A 368 32.19 -1.06 -36.59
C ASN A 368 32.55 -0.07 -35.47
N ASP A 369 31.90 -0.17 -34.30
CA ASP A 369 32.25 0.65 -33.12
C ASP A 369 33.64 0.27 -32.55
N SER A 370 34.13 -0.95 -32.78
CA SER A 370 35.46 -1.41 -32.34
C SER A 370 36.62 -1.07 -33.29
N THR A 371 36.34 -0.61 -34.52
CA THR A 371 37.36 -0.29 -35.55
C THR A 371 37.54 1.22 -35.78
N GLY A 372 37.12 2.07 -34.83
CA GLY A 372 36.77 3.47 -35.06
C GLY A 372 37.72 4.58 -34.59
N THR A 373 39.04 4.38 -34.47
CA THR A 373 39.98 5.52 -34.27
C THR A 373 40.43 6.12 -35.61
N LEU A 374 39.53 6.86 -36.28
CA LEU A 374 39.84 7.89 -37.27
C LEU A 374 38.55 8.59 -37.72
N PHE A 375 38.28 9.79 -37.21
CA PHE A 375 38.13 11.04 -37.99
C PHE A 375 37.73 12.20 -37.07
N SER A 376 38.70 13.10 -36.85
CA SER A 376 38.43 14.51 -36.57
C SER A 376 37.86 15.19 -37.82
N SER A 377 37.19 16.33 -37.63
CA SER A 377 36.66 17.25 -38.66
C SER A 377 35.71 16.63 -39.70
N ASP A 378 34.42 16.92 -39.57
CA ASP A 378 33.91 18.12 -40.27
C ASP A 378 32.62 18.68 -39.66
N ILE A 379 32.63 19.99 -39.45
CA ILE A 379 31.44 20.81 -39.17
C ILE A 379 31.06 21.47 -40.48
N ASN A 380 29.95 21.07 -41.12
CA ASN A 380 28.97 22.00 -41.71
C ASN A 380 27.79 21.31 -42.43
N SER A 381 26.63 21.96 -42.34
CA SER A 381 25.58 22.03 -43.35
C SER A 381 25.04 20.73 -43.99
N THR A 382 23.82 20.36 -43.60
CA THR A 382 22.69 20.52 -44.53
C THR A 382 21.39 20.78 -43.79
N ARG A 383 20.68 21.84 -44.19
CA ARG A 383 19.39 22.27 -43.66
C ARG A 383 18.34 21.94 -44.71
N SER A 384 17.62 20.83 -44.58
CA SER A 384 16.55 20.44 -45.51
C SER A 384 15.18 20.60 -44.87
N SER A 385 14.57 21.75 -45.12
CA SER A 385 13.13 21.94 -45.02
C SER A 385 12.41 20.96 -45.95
N ILE A 386 11.47 20.17 -45.42
CA ILE A 386 10.48 19.43 -46.21
C ILE A 386 9.12 20.06 -45.94
N GLU A 387 8.51 20.60 -46.99
CA GLU A 387 7.18 21.22 -46.95
C GLU A 387 6.11 20.14 -46.84
N ILE A 388 5.20 20.29 -45.88
CA ILE A 388 3.95 19.51 -45.85
C ILE A 388 3.00 20.13 -46.87
N SER A 389 2.88 19.50 -48.03
CA SER A 389 1.81 19.74 -48.99
C SER A 389 0.79 18.60 -48.94
N ALA A 390 -0.44 18.89 -49.40
CA ALA A 390 -1.61 18.00 -49.44
C ALA A 390 -2.27 17.65 -48.08
N LEU A 391 -3.19 18.52 -47.65
CA LEU A 391 -4.52 18.13 -47.18
C LEU A 391 -5.50 19.30 -47.38
N LYS A 392 -5.95 19.46 -48.64
CA LYS A 392 -7.21 20.14 -48.97
C LYS A 392 -8.33 19.08 -49.01
N ASP A 393 -9.56 19.57 -48.98
CA ASP A 393 -10.82 18.85 -49.23
C ASP A 393 -11.41 18.08 -48.05
N CYS A 394 -12.13 18.81 -47.20
CA CYS A 394 -13.60 18.68 -47.17
C CYS A 394 -14.24 19.78 -46.32
N ASN A 395 -14.79 20.80 -46.98
CA ASN A 395 -15.72 21.72 -46.34
C ASN A 395 -16.77 22.17 -47.36
N ASN A 396 -17.95 21.54 -47.34
CA ASN A 396 -19.25 22.09 -47.76
C ASN A 396 -20.32 20.99 -47.77
N THR A 397 -21.36 21.14 -46.95
CA THR A 397 -22.76 21.22 -47.41
C THR A 397 -23.61 21.78 -46.27
N VAL A 398 -23.97 23.06 -46.35
CA VAL A 398 -25.01 23.67 -45.51
C VAL A 398 -26.11 24.17 -46.45
N LYS A 399 -27.31 23.60 -46.33
CA LYS A 399 -28.56 24.20 -46.83
C LYS A 399 -29.72 23.95 -45.86
N THR A 400 -30.08 25.03 -45.20
CA THR A 400 -31.39 25.46 -44.67
C THR A 400 -32.61 24.55 -44.87
N LEU A 401 -33.44 24.46 -43.81
CA LEU A 401 -34.88 24.78 -43.87
C LEU A 401 -35.45 25.10 -42.46
N HIS A 402 -36.47 25.96 -42.41
CA HIS A 402 -37.09 26.52 -41.19
C HIS A 402 -38.33 25.74 -40.71
N LYS A 403 -38.58 25.76 -39.39
CA LYS A 403 -39.85 26.05 -38.67
C LYS A 403 -39.59 25.86 -37.17
N GLU A 404 -39.62 26.90 -36.33
CA GLU A 404 -40.79 27.57 -35.75
C GLU A 404 -41.75 26.63 -34.99
N GLU A 405 -41.67 26.65 -33.66
CA GLU A 405 -42.87 26.89 -32.84
C GLU A 405 -42.51 27.61 -31.53
N GLU A 406 -43.35 28.60 -31.23
CA GLU A 406 -43.19 29.72 -30.31
C GLU A 406 -43.60 29.38 -28.84
N VAL A 407 -43.45 30.37 -27.94
CA VAL A 407 -44.09 30.51 -26.59
C VAL A 407 -43.34 29.86 -25.40
N LYS A 408 -42.96 30.58 -24.33
CA LYS A 408 -43.05 32.01 -23.94
C LYS A 408 -41.87 32.41 -23.02
N GLY A 409 -41.78 33.69 -22.62
CA GLY A 409 -40.97 34.13 -21.47
C GLY A 409 -41.65 35.26 -20.68
N ILE A 410 -41.08 35.69 -19.55
CA ILE A 410 -41.11 37.09 -19.06
C ILE A 410 -40.01 37.34 -18.00
N LYS A 411 -39.12 38.27 -18.38
CA LYS A 411 -38.24 39.20 -17.63
C LYS A 411 -38.10 39.09 -16.10
N ILE A 412 -36.84 39.13 -15.66
CA ILE A 412 -36.39 39.89 -14.46
C ILE A 412 -35.23 40.80 -14.89
N GLY A 413 -35.18 42.02 -14.38
CA GLY A 413 -34.01 42.90 -14.53
C GLY A 413 -34.07 44.12 -13.61
N SER A 414 -32.94 44.41 -12.95
CA SER A 414 -32.53 45.69 -12.31
C SER A 414 -33.40 46.29 -11.17
N SER A 415 -32.88 46.92 -10.11
CA SER A 415 -31.49 47.09 -9.63
C SER A 415 -31.44 47.86 -8.28
N PHE A 416 -30.24 47.92 -7.67
CA PHE A 416 -29.71 48.93 -6.71
C PHE A 416 -30.11 48.94 -5.20
N ASN A 417 -29.08 48.65 -4.38
CA ASN A 417 -28.62 49.26 -3.09
C ASN A 417 -29.61 50.11 -2.26
N SER A 418 -29.74 49.95 -0.94
CA SER A 418 -28.65 50.17 0.05
C SER A 418 -29.13 49.95 1.51
N THR A 419 -28.20 49.98 2.46
CA THR A 419 -28.35 49.70 3.90
C THR A 419 -29.06 50.78 4.74
N THR A 420 -29.75 50.40 5.83
CA THR A 420 -29.46 50.88 7.22
C THR A 420 -30.28 50.17 8.33
N LYS A 421 -29.82 50.30 9.59
CA LYS A 421 -30.32 49.63 10.81
C LYS A 421 -31.37 50.48 11.58
N LYS A 422 -32.37 49.85 12.24
CA LYS A 422 -32.55 49.83 13.72
C LYS A 422 -33.90 49.25 14.22
N GLN A 423 -33.81 48.43 15.29
CA GLN A 423 -34.65 48.34 16.52
C GLN A 423 -35.96 49.20 16.62
N LYS A 424 -37.06 48.82 17.31
CA LYS A 424 -37.21 48.02 18.56
C LYS A 424 -38.71 47.81 18.95
N LYS A 425 -39.05 46.66 19.57
CA LYS A 425 -40.03 46.43 20.70
C LYS A 425 -41.53 46.85 20.54
N SER A 426 -42.52 46.29 21.27
CA SER A 426 -42.51 45.38 22.45
C SER A 426 -43.73 44.44 22.55
N ASN A 427 -43.53 43.31 23.26
CA ASN A 427 -44.36 42.69 24.32
C ASN A 427 -45.89 42.90 24.30
N THR A 428 -46.74 41.88 24.52
CA THR A 428 -46.73 40.97 25.69
C THR A 428 -47.33 39.59 25.39
N ILE A 429 -46.74 38.53 25.97
CA ILE A 429 -47.31 37.62 26.98
C ILE A 429 -46.18 36.67 27.39
N LYS A 430 -45.79 36.71 28.67
CA LYS A 430 -44.95 35.70 29.33
C LYS A 430 -45.48 35.56 30.74
N ASP A 431 -45.88 34.35 31.12
CA ASP A 431 -45.85 33.83 32.51
C ASP A 431 -46.21 32.34 32.58
N SER A 432 -46.95 31.80 31.60
CA SER A 432 -47.32 30.37 31.57
C SER A 432 -46.22 29.41 31.08
N ALA A 433 -45.19 29.90 30.39
CA ALA A 433 -44.15 29.07 29.76
C ALA A 433 -43.01 28.65 30.72
N ILE A 434 -42.85 29.32 31.86
CA ILE A 434 -41.66 29.17 32.72
C ILE A 434 -41.81 27.97 33.66
N CYS A 435 -42.98 27.74 34.26
CA CYS A 435 -43.22 26.56 35.10
C CYS A 435 -43.09 25.22 34.34
N PHE A 436 -43.54 25.17 33.08
CA PHE A 436 -43.42 23.96 32.26
C PHE A 436 -41.98 23.64 31.83
N MET A 437 -41.09 24.63 31.71
CA MET A 437 -39.67 24.36 31.46
C MET A 437 -38.97 23.79 32.71
N TYR A 438 -39.16 24.39 33.89
CA TYR A 438 -38.44 23.97 35.09
C TYR A 438 -38.86 22.57 35.59
N LEU A 439 -40.13 22.20 35.48
CA LEU A 439 -40.57 20.85 35.88
C LEU A 439 -39.99 19.76 34.97
N ASN A 440 -39.91 20.00 33.66
CA ASN A 440 -39.29 19.08 32.72
C ASN A 440 -37.76 19.01 32.88
N ILE A 441 -37.09 20.14 33.13
CA ILE A 441 -35.64 20.16 33.39
C ILE A 441 -35.30 19.40 34.68
N PHE A 442 -36.12 19.51 35.73
CA PHE A 442 -35.87 18.79 36.98
C PHE A 442 -36.09 17.28 36.84
N ILE A 443 -37.12 16.85 36.09
CA ILE A 443 -37.35 15.43 35.76
C ILE A 443 -36.22 14.89 34.87
N VAL A 444 -35.78 15.64 33.86
CA VAL A 444 -34.65 15.24 33.00
C VAL A 444 -33.34 15.15 33.79
N LEU A 445 -33.09 16.07 34.73
CA LEU A 445 -31.92 16.01 35.61
C LEU A 445 -31.97 14.83 36.60
N ILE A 446 -33.15 14.46 37.11
CA ILE A 446 -33.33 13.25 37.92
C ILE A 446 -33.15 11.98 37.08
N PHE A 447 -33.67 11.92 35.84
CA PHE A 447 -33.42 10.80 34.92
C PHE A 447 -31.94 10.70 34.53
N LEU A 448 -31.24 11.83 34.34
CA LEU A 448 -29.79 11.86 34.13
C LEU A 448 -29.03 11.37 35.38
N PHE A 449 -29.46 11.70 36.59
CA PHE A 449 -28.82 11.22 37.82
C PHE A 449 -29.11 9.74 38.13
N ILE A 450 -30.30 9.23 37.78
CA ILE A 450 -30.67 7.82 37.99
C ILE A 450 -30.01 6.89 36.94
N PHE A 451 -29.67 7.41 35.75
CA PHE A 451 -28.84 6.69 34.77
C PHE A 451 -27.32 6.80 35.00
N TYR A 452 -26.86 7.58 35.98
CA TYR A 452 -25.51 7.44 36.56
C TYR A 452 -25.44 6.26 37.54
N CYS A 453 -25.89 5.08 37.10
CA CYS A 453 -25.27 3.85 37.59
C CYS A 453 -23.85 3.81 37.04
N ASN A 454 -22.87 3.46 37.87
CA ASN A 454 -21.47 3.41 37.48
C ASN A 454 -21.24 2.33 36.40
N CYS A 455 -21.33 2.73 35.13
CA CYS A 455 -20.77 1.97 34.03
C CYS A 455 -19.27 2.27 33.99
N ASP A 456 -18.51 1.63 34.87
CA ASP A 456 -17.06 1.57 34.74
C ASP A 456 -16.76 0.83 33.42
N ASP A 457 -16.36 1.57 32.38
CA ASP A 457 -15.93 0.98 31.11
C ASP A 457 -14.98 -0.19 31.36
N ILE A 458 -15.22 -1.32 30.70
CA ILE A 458 -14.39 -2.52 30.82
C ILE A 458 -12.92 -2.16 30.52
N LYS A 459 -12.13 -2.15 31.58
CA LYS A 459 -10.69 -1.84 31.59
C LYS A 459 -9.90 -3.07 32.02
N GLY A 460 -8.85 -3.36 31.27
CA GLY A 460 -7.79 -4.27 31.67
C GLY A 460 -6.65 -3.53 32.38
N PRO A 461 -5.39 -3.88 32.12
CA PRO A 461 -4.93 -5.04 31.33
C PRO A 461 -5.23 -6.37 32.05
N LEU A 462 -4.58 -7.48 31.66
CA LEU A 462 -4.56 -8.73 32.46
C LEU A 462 -4.30 -8.45 33.95
N THR A 463 -4.93 -9.19 34.87
CA THR A 463 -4.75 -8.95 36.32
C THR A 463 -3.32 -9.21 36.78
N LYS A 464 -2.88 -8.55 37.85
CA LYS A 464 -1.51 -8.69 38.38
C LYS A 464 -1.18 -10.11 38.85
N ASP A 465 -2.18 -10.89 39.25
CA ASP A 465 -2.04 -12.32 39.55
C ASP A 465 -1.65 -13.11 38.29
N PHE A 466 -2.40 -12.94 37.20
CA PHE A 466 -2.08 -13.62 35.93
C PHE A 466 -0.78 -13.10 35.30
N GLN A 467 -0.49 -11.80 35.35
CA GLN A 467 0.81 -11.25 34.93
C GLN A 467 1.98 -11.89 35.69
N SER A 468 1.88 -12.04 37.02
CA SER A 468 2.91 -12.69 37.84
C SER A 468 3.05 -14.17 37.51
N TRP A 469 1.93 -14.86 37.27
CA TRP A 469 1.95 -16.25 36.85
C TRP A 469 2.61 -16.43 35.47
N LEU A 470 2.25 -15.61 34.47
CA LEU A 470 2.84 -15.64 33.12
C LEU A 470 4.37 -15.45 33.17
N ASN A 471 4.82 -14.46 33.95
CA ASN A 471 6.24 -14.18 34.17
C ASN A 471 6.97 -15.37 34.81
N SER A 472 6.32 -16.11 35.72
CA SER A 472 6.89 -17.26 36.42
C SER A 472 6.83 -18.57 35.62
N ASN A 473 6.03 -18.64 34.56
CA ASN A 473 5.78 -19.86 33.77
C ASN A 473 6.30 -19.77 32.33
N GLY A 474 7.25 -18.88 32.06
CA GLY A 474 7.94 -18.77 30.77
C GLY A 474 7.19 -18.01 29.67
N TYR A 475 6.12 -17.29 30.00
CA TYR A 475 5.32 -16.53 29.04
C TYR A 475 5.67 -15.03 28.95
N LYS A 476 6.69 -14.57 29.68
CA LYS A 476 7.10 -13.16 29.73
C LYS A 476 7.42 -12.55 28.36
N GLU A 477 8.07 -13.32 27.49
CA GLU A 477 8.52 -12.87 26.17
C GLU A 477 7.38 -12.58 25.18
N TYR A 478 6.16 -13.07 25.45
CA TYR A 478 5.00 -12.86 24.58
C TYR A 478 4.30 -11.52 24.83
N ASP A 479 4.59 -10.82 25.92
CA ASP A 479 3.89 -9.59 26.32
C ASP A 479 2.37 -9.62 26.06
N PHE A 480 1.67 -10.55 26.72
CA PHE A 480 0.20 -10.61 26.63
C PHE A 480 -0.49 -9.43 27.32
N VAL A 481 0.26 -8.56 28.00
CA VAL A 481 -0.27 -7.36 28.67
C VAL A 481 -0.56 -6.27 27.62
N ARG A 482 0.36 -6.10 26.66
CA ARG A 482 0.34 -5.05 25.62
C ARG A 482 0.24 -3.66 26.24
N GLU A 483 1.26 -3.33 27.03
CA GLU A 483 1.33 -2.08 27.81
C GLU A 483 1.25 -0.81 26.93
N GLU A 484 1.61 -0.90 25.65
CA GLU A 484 1.52 0.20 24.69
C GLU A 484 0.07 0.63 24.38
N PHE A 485 -0.92 -0.25 24.65
CA PHE A 485 -2.34 0.07 24.55
C PHE A 485 -2.98 0.34 25.93
N GLY A 486 -2.17 0.44 27.00
CA GLY A 486 -2.61 0.75 28.36
C GLY A 486 -3.70 -0.20 28.88
N PHE A 487 -4.81 0.38 29.36
CA PHE A 487 -5.95 -0.40 29.86
C PHE A 487 -6.74 -1.16 28.77
N TYR A 488 -6.42 -0.96 27.49
CA TYR A 488 -7.18 -1.51 26.36
C TYR A 488 -6.48 -2.67 25.64
N GLY A 489 -5.24 -2.99 26.02
CA GLY A 489 -4.39 -3.99 25.35
C GLY A 489 -4.78 -5.44 25.62
N SER A 490 -5.37 -5.73 26.78
CA SER A 490 -5.70 -7.08 27.23
C SER A 490 -6.75 -7.08 28.34
N TYR A 491 -7.34 -8.23 28.66
CA TYR A 491 -8.28 -8.41 29.77
C TYR A 491 -8.27 -9.85 30.27
N GLY A 492 -8.45 -10.04 31.58
CA GLY A 492 -8.66 -11.35 32.21
C GLY A 492 -7.64 -11.72 33.28
N GLY A 493 -7.96 -12.78 34.02
CA GLY A 493 -7.20 -13.26 35.16
C GLY A 493 -7.91 -13.03 36.49
N LYS A 494 -7.43 -13.68 37.56
CA LYS A 494 -8.05 -13.59 38.89
C LYS A 494 -7.79 -12.24 39.54
N LYS A 495 -8.80 -11.65 40.19
CA LYS A 495 -8.65 -10.44 41.03
C LYS A 495 -7.90 -10.71 42.34
N SER A 496 -7.94 -11.96 42.81
CA SER A 496 -7.22 -12.48 43.98
C SER A 496 -6.83 -13.93 43.69
N SER A 497 -5.66 -14.37 44.14
CA SER A 497 -5.15 -15.74 43.90
C SER A 497 -6.13 -16.85 44.34
N ASN A 498 -6.93 -16.55 45.38
CA ASN A 498 -7.94 -17.44 45.94
C ASN A 498 -9.28 -17.46 45.16
N ALA A 499 -9.43 -16.68 44.09
CA ALA A 499 -10.67 -16.67 43.31
C ALA A 499 -10.91 -18.06 42.65
N SER A 500 -12.11 -18.58 42.84
CA SER A 500 -12.59 -19.83 42.24
C SER A 500 -13.05 -19.59 40.81
N ILE A 501 -12.57 -20.43 39.89
CA ILE A 501 -13.08 -20.50 38.51
C ILE A 501 -14.22 -21.50 38.54
N THR A 502 -15.42 -21.07 38.16
CA THR A 502 -16.66 -21.85 38.27
C THR A 502 -17.22 -22.27 36.91
N LYS A 503 -16.80 -21.57 35.85
CA LYS A 503 -17.21 -21.80 34.46
C LYS A 503 -16.00 -22.07 33.56
N LYS A 504 -16.23 -22.76 32.45
CA LYS A 504 -15.28 -23.04 31.38
C LYS A 504 -14.76 -21.69 30.82
N PRO A 505 -13.44 -21.38 30.92
CA PRO A 505 -12.90 -20.09 30.50
C PRO A 505 -13.17 -19.78 29.03
N ILE A 506 -13.50 -18.54 28.74
CA ILE A 506 -13.77 -18.03 27.38
C ILE A 506 -12.57 -17.20 26.92
N ILE A 507 -12.02 -17.55 25.77
CA ILE A 507 -10.95 -16.81 25.11
C ILE A 507 -11.54 -16.08 23.90
N PHE A 508 -11.42 -14.76 23.86
CA PHE A 508 -11.82 -13.94 22.73
C PHE A 508 -10.63 -13.64 21.81
N ILE A 509 -10.85 -13.68 20.49
CA ILE A 509 -9.81 -13.45 19.48
C ILE A 509 -10.34 -12.48 18.42
N HIS A 510 -9.77 -11.28 18.38
CA HIS A 510 -10.28 -10.14 17.59
C HIS A 510 -9.85 -10.17 16.12
N GLY A 511 -10.48 -9.30 15.32
CA GLY A 511 -10.24 -9.14 13.89
C GLY A 511 -8.96 -8.37 13.52
N ASN A 512 -8.70 -8.33 12.21
CA ASN A 512 -7.58 -7.57 11.64
C ASN A 512 -7.76 -6.07 11.90
N SER A 513 -6.81 -5.41 12.56
CA SER A 513 -6.88 -4.00 13.01
C SER A 513 -7.88 -3.68 14.13
N ASP A 514 -8.52 -4.69 14.73
CA ASP A 514 -9.24 -4.54 16.01
C ASP A 514 -8.27 -4.71 17.19
N GLY A 515 -8.75 -4.72 18.43
CA GLY A 515 -7.95 -5.04 19.61
C GLY A 515 -8.73 -5.74 20.71
N ALA A 516 -8.10 -5.98 21.86
CA ALA A 516 -8.75 -6.69 22.97
C ALA A 516 -10.00 -5.98 23.50
N LEU A 517 -9.89 -4.67 23.76
CA LEU A 517 -10.94 -3.82 24.30
C LEU A 517 -11.11 -2.56 23.44
N LYS A 518 -12.31 -1.97 23.47
CA LYS A 518 -12.63 -0.68 22.85
C LYS A 518 -11.65 0.40 23.34
N MET A 519 -11.10 1.18 22.43
CA MET A 519 -10.24 2.33 22.74
C MET A 519 -10.83 3.59 22.09
N GLU A 520 -10.89 4.69 22.83
CA GLU A 520 -11.45 5.95 22.30
C GLU A 520 -10.63 6.50 21.13
N GLY A 521 -11.31 7.15 20.18
CA GLY A 521 -10.69 7.70 18.97
C GLY A 521 -10.42 6.70 17.84
N LEU A 522 -10.65 5.40 18.04
CA LEU A 522 -10.58 4.38 17.00
C LEU A 522 -11.96 3.80 16.66
N TYR A 523 -12.12 3.31 15.43
CA TYR A 523 -13.30 2.55 14.99
C TYR A 523 -13.36 1.12 15.56
N SER A 524 -12.24 0.61 16.11
CA SER A 524 -12.11 -0.73 16.72
C SER A 524 -12.95 -0.85 18.00
N THR A 525 -13.86 -1.82 18.07
CA THR A 525 -14.76 -2.00 19.22
C THR A 525 -14.28 -3.05 20.23
N GLY A 526 -13.38 -3.96 19.83
CA GLY A 526 -12.89 -5.07 20.65
C GLY A 526 -14.01 -5.94 21.24
N PHE A 527 -13.73 -6.58 22.38
CA PHE A 527 -14.71 -7.42 23.09
C PHE A 527 -15.32 -6.75 24.34
N SER A 528 -15.18 -5.43 24.53
CA SER A 528 -15.68 -4.74 25.73
C SER A 528 -17.16 -5.00 26.00
N LYS A 529 -18.03 -4.86 25.00
CA LYS A 529 -19.48 -5.13 25.15
C LYS A 529 -19.78 -6.60 25.45
N THR A 530 -19.05 -7.53 24.82
CA THR A 530 -19.20 -8.97 25.05
C THR A 530 -18.80 -9.33 26.47
N ILE A 531 -17.67 -8.81 26.96
CA ILE A 531 -17.21 -9.01 28.34
C ILE A 531 -18.21 -8.43 29.33
N GLU A 532 -18.68 -7.20 29.13
CA GLU A 532 -19.72 -6.56 29.96
C GLU A 532 -21.00 -7.41 30.02
N TYR A 533 -21.49 -7.90 28.88
CA TYR A 533 -22.68 -8.75 28.84
C TYR A 533 -22.46 -10.08 29.60
N PHE A 534 -21.33 -10.74 29.41
CA PHE A 534 -21.02 -12.00 30.09
C PHE A 534 -20.82 -11.79 31.61
N GLN A 535 -20.25 -10.66 32.04
CA GLN A 535 -20.20 -10.26 33.45
C GLN A 535 -21.61 -10.05 34.03
N ASN A 536 -22.51 -9.41 33.29
CA ASN A 536 -23.92 -9.28 33.66
C ASN A 536 -24.69 -10.63 33.66
N LYS A 537 -24.07 -11.70 33.17
CA LYS A 537 -24.51 -13.11 33.30
C LYS A 537 -23.65 -13.91 34.30
N GLY A 538 -22.92 -13.22 35.17
CA GLY A 538 -22.14 -13.82 36.25
C GLY A 538 -20.90 -14.57 35.79
N TYR A 539 -20.21 -14.14 34.73
CA TYR A 539 -18.84 -14.56 34.45
C TYR A 539 -17.83 -13.64 35.14
N GLY A 540 -16.78 -14.22 35.71
CA GLY A 540 -15.68 -13.47 36.34
C GLY A 540 -14.60 -13.02 35.34
N SER A 541 -13.74 -12.08 35.76
CA SER A 541 -12.47 -11.78 35.04
C SER A 541 -11.53 -12.99 34.96
N GLU A 542 -11.64 -13.88 35.94
CA GLU A 542 -11.00 -15.18 36.06
C GLU A 542 -11.48 -16.21 35.03
N GLU A 543 -12.56 -15.91 34.30
CA GLU A 543 -13.20 -16.77 33.30
C GLU A 543 -13.22 -16.13 31.90
N LEU A 544 -12.86 -14.85 31.75
CA LEU A 544 -12.94 -14.09 30.49
C LEU A 544 -11.57 -13.54 30.09
N TYR A 545 -11.03 -13.97 28.94
CA TYR A 545 -9.65 -13.70 28.54
C TYR A 545 -9.53 -13.16 27.12
N VAL A 546 -8.78 -12.08 26.94
CA VAL A 546 -8.44 -11.54 25.62
C VAL A 546 -7.11 -10.78 25.69
N THR A 547 -6.36 -10.78 24.60
CA THR A 547 -5.15 -9.98 24.41
C THR A 547 -5.08 -9.50 22.97
N THR A 548 -4.40 -8.37 22.73
CA THR A 548 -4.27 -7.79 21.39
C THR A 548 -3.14 -8.49 20.64
N TRP A 549 -3.43 -9.13 19.51
CA TRP A 549 -2.41 -9.68 18.60
C TRP A 549 -2.12 -8.67 17.48
N GLY A 550 -0.86 -8.61 17.02
CA GLY A 550 -0.44 -7.60 16.03
C GLY A 550 -0.54 -6.17 16.56
N ASP A 551 -0.81 -5.22 15.67
CA ASP A 551 -1.07 -3.80 15.97
C ASP A 551 -2.51 -3.40 15.60
N ARG A 552 -3.00 -2.28 16.16
CA ARG A 552 -4.39 -1.81 15.98
C ARG A 552 -4.58 -0.84 14.79
N ASN A 553 -3.59 -0.66 13.91
CA ASN A 553 -3.69 0.32 12.83
C ASN A 553 -4.40 -0.25 11.58
N SER A 554 -5.48 0.38 11.12
CA SER A 554 -6.15 0.02 9.87
C SER A 554 -5.26 0.13 8.63
N ASP A 555 -4.28 1.04 8.62
CA ASP A 555 -3.38 1.26 7.47
C ASP A 555 -2.35 0.13 7.29
N ASN A 556 -2.28 -0.78 8.28
CA ASN A 556 -1.52 -2.01 8.23
C ASN A 556 -2.40 -3.23 7.92
N ALA A 557 -3.72 -3.07 7.75
CA ALA A 557 -4.67 -4.18 7.55
C ALA A 557 -4.18 -5.14 6.46
N GLY A 558 -3.94 -4.64 5.24
CA GLY A 558 -3.48 -5.42 4.08
C GLY A 558 -2.11 -6.10 4.22
N LYS A 559 -1.33 -5.72 5.24
CA LYS A 559 0.02 -6.24 5.50
C LYS A 559 0.01 -7.44 6.44
N ARG A 560 -1.11 -7.75 7.09
CA ARG A 560 -1.21 -8.85 8.06
C ARG A 560 -1.68 -10.13 7.37
N SER A 561 -0.99 -11.23 7.58
CA SER A 561 -1.37 -12.57 7.12
C SER A 561 -1.45 -13.54 8.30
N HIS A 562 -1.76 -14.82 8.05
CA HIS A 562 -1.72 -15.88 9.05
C HIS A 562 -0.28 -16.30 9.37
N SER A 563 0.58 -15.33 9.70
CA SER A 563 2.00 -15.52 9.96
C SER A 563 2.25 -16.43 11.16
N CYS A 564 3.37 -17.16 11.14
CA CYS A 564 3.74 -18.03 12.25
C CYS A 564 3.83 -17.28 13.60
N GLU A 565 4.28 -16.03 13.59
CA GLU A 565 4.36 -15.17 14.78
C GLU A 565 2.99 -15.03 15.45
N TYR A 566 1.98 -14.53 14.72
CA TYR A 566 0.66 -14.26 15.30
C TYR A 566 -0.09 -15.55 15.63
N VAL A 567 0.06 -16.61 14.82
CA VAL A 567 -0.52 -17.93 15.12
C VAL A 567 0.09 -18.52 16.40
N LYS A 568 1.40 -18.40 16.59
CA LYS A 568 2.07 -18.81 17.84
C LYS A 568 1.71 -17.92 19.02
N TYR A 569 1.53 -16.62 18.82
CA TYR A 569 1.08 -15.68 19.86
C TYR A 569 -0.28 -16.12 20.42
N ILE A 570 -1.27 -16.30 19.53
CA ILE A 570 -2.62 -16.77 19.89
C ILE A 570 -2.55 -18.17 20.53
N ARG A 571 -1.75 -19.09 19.97
CA ARG A 571 -1.56 -20.43 20.53
C ARG A 571 -1.00 -20.40 21.95
N SER A 572 0.08 -19.65 22.17
CA SER A 572 0.71 -19.53 23.48
C SER A 572 -0.21 -18.86 24.50
N PHE A 573 -1.07 -17.93 24.08
CA PHE A 573 -2.12 -17.37 24.96
C PHE A 573 -3.16 -18.41 25.36
N ILE A 574 -3.65 -19.22 24.41
CA ILE A 574 -4.56 -20.34 24.68
C ILE A 574 -3.94 -21.32 25.68
N ASP A 575 -2.70 -21.79 25.41
CA ASP A 575 -1.98 -22.71 26.28
C ASP A 575 -1.72 -22.09 27.68
N ALA A 576 -1.46 -20.78 27.77
CA ALA A 576 -1.26 -20.07 29.03
C ALA A 576 -2.55 -19.98 29.86
N VAL A 577 -3.66 -19.58 29.25
CA VAL A 577 -4.98 -19.50 29.92
C VAL A 577 -5.39 -20.88 30.43
N MET A 578 -5.27 -21.94 29.61
CA MET A 578 -5.57 -23.31 30.05
C MET A 578 -4.73 -23.74 31.27
N LYS A 579 -3.42 -23.49 31.25
CA LYS A 579 -2.52 -23.85 32.37
C LYS A 579 -2.76 -23.03 33.64
N TYR A 580 -3.05 -21.74 33.50
CA TYR A 580 -3.32 -20.84 34.62
C TYR A 580 -4.66 -21.15 35.30
N THR A 581 -5.72 -21.33 34.50
CA THR A 581 -7.06 -21.67 34.98
C THR A 581 -7.15 -23.12 35.47
N LYS A 582 -6.30 -24.00 34.95
CA LYS A 582 -6.34 -25.46 35.11
C LYS A 582 -7.62 -26.10 34.56
N SER A 583 -8.32 -25.42 33.64
CA SER A 583 -9.53 -25.96 33.02
C SER A 583 -9.19 -27.07 32.03
N GLU A 584 -9.96 -28.16 32.05
CA GLU A 584 -9.78 -29.27 31.10
C GLU A 584 -10.19 -28.90 29.67
N THR A 585 -11.15 -27.99 29.53
CA THR A 585 -11.67 -27.44 28.28
C THR A 585 -11.89 -25.93 28.38
N ILE A 586 -11.82 -25.23 27.24
CA ILE A 586 -12.14 -23.80 27.12
C ILE A 586 -13.21 -23.56 26.06
N ASN A 587 -13.80 -22.39 26.06
CA ASN A 587 -14.63 -21.86 24.98
C ASN A 587 -13.83 -20.81 24.20
N VAL A 588 -14.06 -20.68 22.90
CA VAL A 588 -13.40 -19.69 22.04
C VAL A 588 -14.45 -18.92 21.23
N ILE A 589 -14.40 -17.60 21.30
CA ILE A 589 -15.24 -16.71 20.48
C ILE A 589 -14.30 -15.84 19.65
N SER A 590 -14.42 -15.89 18.34
CA SER A 590 -13.47 -15.28 17.41
C SER A 590 -14.19 -14.47 16.34
N HIS A 591 -13.57 -13.37 15.88
CA HIS A 591 -14.19 -12.46 14.91
C HIS A 591 -13.24 -12.12 13.76
N SER A 592 -13.81 -11.96 12.56
CA SER A 592 -13.09 -11.58 11.34
C SER A 592 -11.88 -12.50 11.08
N MET A 593 -10.72 -11.95 10.73
CA MET A 593 -9.46 -12.68 10.59
C MET A 593 -9.05 -13.48 11.83
N GLY A 594 -9.49 -13.06 13.02
CA GLY A 594 -9.29 -13.80 14.27
C GLY A 594 -9.88 -15.21 14.22
N VAL A 595 -10.94 -15.45 13.45
CA VAL A 595 -11.56 -16.78 13.27
C VAL A 595 -10.58 -17.76 12.65
N THR A 596 -10.00 -17.43 11.50
CA THR A 596 -9.11 -18.32 10.75
C THR A 596 -7.75 -18.46 11.43
N MET A 597 -7.27 -17.42 12.12
CA MET A 597 -6.07 -17.49 12.98
C MET A 597 -6.28 -18.38 14.21
N ALA A 598 -7.42 -18.24 14.91
CA ALA A 598 -7.79 -19.12 16.02
C ALA A 598 -7.90 -20.58 15.55
N ARG A 599 -8.55 -20.83 14.40
CA ARG A 599 -8.59 -22.15 13.78
C ARG A 599 -7.19 -22.71 13.54
N LYS A 600 -6.21 -21.94 13.01
CA LYS A 600 -4.82 -22.42 12.80
C LYS A 600 -4.08 -22.69 14.11
N ALA A 601 -4.27 -21.85 15.13
CA ALA A 601 -3.70 -22.07 16.47
C ALA A 601 -4.24 -23.35 17.13
N ILE A 602 -5.54 -23.63 16.99
CA ILE A 602 -6.22 -24.79 17.58
C ILE A 602 -5.97 -26.07 16.78
N VAL A 603 -6.12 -26.05 15.46
CA VAL A 603 -5.85 -27.22 14.58
C VAL A 603 -4.37 -27.62 14.66
N GLY A 604 -3.46 -26.65 14.75
CA GLY A 604 -2.05 -26.88 14.97
C GLY A 604 -1.31 -27.54 13.79
N THR A 605 -0.03 -27.84 14.02
CA THR A 605 0.86 -28.55 13.10
C THR A 605 1.84 -29.41 13.91
N MET A 606 1.99 -30.69 13.56
CA MET A 606 2.89 -31.62 14.25
C MET A 606 4.28 -31.76 13.61
N THR A 607 4.46 -31.21 12.42
CA THR A 607 5.73 -31.05 11.71
C THR A 607 5.85 -29.58 11.31
N THR A 608 7.07 -29.11 11.00
CA THR A 608 7.28 -27.78 10.43
C THR A 608 6.48 -27.63 9.13
N ASP A 609 5.53 -26.71 9.11
CA ASP A 609 4.75 -26.39 7.92
C ASP A 609 5.69 -25.78 6.87
N ILE A 610 5.78 -26.42 5.70
CA ILE A 610 6.85 -26.20 4.70
C ILE A 610 6.83 -24.78 4.12
N LEU A 611 5.74 -24.03 4.31
CA LEU A 611 5.56 -22.68 3.80
C LEU A 611 6.04 -21.55 4.72
N ASP A 612 6.23 -21.79 6.02
CA ASP A 612 6.51 -20.73 7.01
C ASP A 612 7.41 -21.24 8.17
N ASN A 613 7.99 -22.44 8.01
CA ASN A 613 8.65 -23.23 9.05
C ASN A 613 7.85 -23.35 10.37
N CYS A 614 6.52 -23.22 10.30
CA CYS A 614 5.72 -23.01 11.50
C CYS A 614 5.31 -24.32 12.16
N LEU A 615 6.01 -24.66 13.24
CA LEU A 615 5.57 -25.65 14.21
C LEU A 615 4.69 -24.98 15.27
N VAL A 616 3.37 -25.10 15.13
CA VAL A 616 2.37 -24.54 16.06
C VAL A 616 2.18 -25.44 17.28
N GLY A 617 2.29 -26.77 17.10
CA GLY A 617 2.08 -27.76 18.15
C GLY A 617 0.88 -28.67 17.88
N ARG A 618 0.62 -29.57 18.83
CA ARG A 618 -0.45 -30.59 18.70
C ARG A 618 -1.85 -29.93 18.64
N PRO A 619 -2.81 -30.54 17.92
CA PRO A 619 -4.18 -30.07 17.89
C PRO A 619 -4.80 -29.93 19.28
N LEU A 620 -5.59 -28.87 19.48
CA LEU A 620 -6.37 -28.57 20.69
C LEU A 620 -7.88 -28.68 20.48
N GLY A 621 -8.36 -29.19 19.33
CA GLY A 621 -9.80 -29.27 19.05
C GLY A 621 -10.62 -29.99 20.13
N GLU A 622 -10.08 -31.07 20.70
CA GLU A 622 -10.68 -31.81 21.82
C GLU A 622 -10.68 -31.04 23.15
N LYS A 623 -9.94 -29.93 23.23
CA LYS A 623 -9.82 -29.04 24.40
C LYS A 623 -10.63 -27.75 24.23
N VAL A 624 -11.24 -27.52 23.08
CA VAL A 624 -12.16 -26.41 22.83
C VAL A 624 -13.58 -26.96 22.82
N ASN A 625 -14.33 -26.72 23.90
CA ASN A 625 -15.69 -27.18 24.10
C ASN A 625 -16.65 -26.55 23.08
N VAL A 626 -16.65 -25.20 22.99
CA VAL A 626 -17.35 -24.45 21.96
C VAL A 626 -16.39 -23.53 21.21
N PHE A 627 -16.48 -23.53 19.88
CA PHE A 627 -15.84 -22.55 19.01
C PHE A 627 -16.92 -21.76 18.25
N ILE A 628 -16.97 -20.44 18.44
CA ILE A 628 -17.85 -19.54 17.68
C ILE A 628 -16.98 -18.67 16.76
N GLY A 629 -17.24 -18.75 15.45
CA GLY A 629 -16.65 -17.89 14.43
C GLY A 629 -17.65 -16.84 13.93
N LEU A 630 -17.31 -15.57 14.11
CA LEU A 630 -18.12 -14.40 13.77
C LEU A 630 -17.52 -13.72 12.53
N ALA A 631 -18.20 -13.76 11.38
CA ALA A 631 -17.77 -13.12 10.12
C ALA A 631 -16.32 -13.45 9.69
N GLY A 632 -15.90 -14.72 9.77
CA GLY A 632 -14.51 -15.12 9.48
C GLY A 632 -14.32 -15.73 8.08
N ALA A 633 -13.48 -15.15 7.23
CA ALA A 633 -13.32 -15.52 5.82
C ALA A 633 -12.60 -16.88 5.56
N ASN A 634 -13.25 -17.99 5.89
CA ASN A 634 -12.70 -19.35 5.81
C ASN A 634 -12.41 -19.85 4.39
N TYR A 635 -12.97 -19.22 3.35
CA TYR A 635 -12.72 -19.55 1.94
C TYR A 635 -12.06 -18.41 1.15
N GLY A 636 -11.56 -17.40 1.86
CA GLY A 636 -10.94 -16.20 1.29
C GLY A 636 -11.90 -15.02 1.18
N LEU A 637 -11.45 -13.94 0.54
CA LEU A 637 -12.22 -12.72 0.34
C LEU A 637 -12.36 -12.43 -1.16
N CYS A 638 -13.55 -12.01 -1.59
CA CYS A 638 -13.80 -11.58 -2.97
C CYS A 638 -12.86 -10.45 -3.43
N THR A 639 -12.57 -9.51 -2.53
CA THR A 639 -11.59 -8.41 -2.71
C THR A 639 -10.14 -8.90 -2.80
N CYS A 640 -9.86 -10.13 -2.34
CA CYS A 640 -8.59 -10.83 -2.53
C CYS A 640 -8.57 -11.73 -3.79
N SER A 641 -9.53 -11.61 -4.71
CA SER A 641 -9.47 -12.28 -6.02
C SER A 641 -8.80 -11.41 -7.09
N GLY A 642 -8.26 -12.04 -8.13
CA GLY A 642 -7.66 -11.35 -9.27
C GLY A 642 -6.22 -10.86 -9.03
N PRO A 643 -5.59 -10.23 -10.04
CA PRO A 643 -4.14 -10.02 -10.10
C PRO A 643 -3.59 -8.98 -9.12
N PHE A 644 -4.41 -8.07 -8.58
CA PHE A 644 -3.98 -7.05 -7.62
C PHE A 644 -4.01 -7.53 -6.17
N ALA A 645 -4.80 -8.56 -5.90
CA ALA A 645 -4.88 -9.16 -4.57
C ALA A 645 -3.53 -9.71 -4.08
N SER A 646 -2.69 -10.25 -4.97
CA SER A 646 -1.36 -10.75 -4.60
C SER A 646 -0.39 -9.69 -4.09
N VAL A 647 -0.73 -8.39 -4.18
CA VAL A 647 0.11 -7.29 -3.68
C VAL A 647 -0.04 -7.11 -2.15
N GLU A 648 -1.21 -7.40 -1.60
CA GLU A 648 -1.48 -7.33 -0.16
C GLU A 648 -1.19 -8.67 0.52
N TYR A 649 -0.43 -8.67 1.62
CA TYR A 649 -0.10 -9.91 2.35
C TYR A 649 -1.34 -10.57 2.94
N THR A 650 -2.36 -9.79 3.30
CA THR A 650 -3.70 -10.28 3.69
C THR A 650 -4.37 -11.08 2.59
N CYS A 651 -3.99 -10.91 1.33
CA CYS A 651 -4.62 -11.51 0.17
C CYS A 651 -3.70 -12.53 -0.57
N ASN A 652 -2.53 -12.86 -0.03
CA ASN A 652 -1.61 -13.81 -0.67
C ASN A 652 -2.13 -15.27 -0.68
N ASN A 653 -1.61 -16.09 -1.60
CA ASN A 653 -2.05 -17.47 -1.84
C ASN A 653 -1.42 -18.54 -0.93
N LEU A 654 -0.49 -18.18 -0.04
CA LEU A 654 0.13 -19.08 0.93
C LEU A 654 -0.56 -18.97 2.30
N ASN A 655 -0.46 -17.81 2.94
CA ASN A 655 -1.01 -17.53 4.28
C ASN A 655 -1.97 -16.32 4.35
N GLY A 656 -2.44 -15.81 3.20
CA GLY A 656 -3.50 -14.79 3.13
C GLY A 656 -4.91 -15.36 2.88
N PHE A 657 -5.82 -14.51 2.40
CA PHE A 657 -7.22 -14.76 2.08
C PHE A 657 -7.49 -14.86 0.57
N PHE A 658 -6.49 -15.20 -0.24
CA PHE A 658 -6.70 -15.50 -1.66
C PHE A 658 -7.81 -16.55 -1.84
N PRO A 659 -8.89 -16.26 -2.59
CA PRO A 659 -10.00 -17.19 -2.78
C PRO A 659 -9.82 -18.09 -4.01
N GLY A 660 -8.76 -17.91 -4.81
CA GLY A 660 -8.67 -18.42 -6.19
C GLY A 660 -8.89 -17.29 -7.21
N ASN A 661 -8.56 -17.56 -8.48
CA ASN A 661 -8.76 -16.62 -9.60
C ASN A 661 -10.01 -16.91 -10.42
N ASP A 662 -10.41 -18.18 -10.45
CA ASP A 662 -11.53 -18.71 -11.19
C ASP A 662 -12.00 -20.01 -10.55
N CYS A 663 -13.24 -20.37 -10.86
CA CYS A 663 -13.82 -21.66 -10.50
C CYS A 663 -13.75 -22.58 -11.73
N GLU A 664 -13.02 -23.68 -11.59
CA GLU A 664 -12.56 -24.49 -12.74
C GLU A 664 -13.70 -25.19 -13.52
N SER A 665 -14.93 -25.22 -13.00
CA SER A 665 -16.13 -25.70 -13.71
C SER A 665 -17.42 -25.35 -12.96
N TYR A 666 -18.53 -25.17 -13.70
CA TYR A 666 -19.83 -24.75 -13.15
C TYR A 666 -20.98 -25.67 -13.55
N LEU A 667 -22.00 -25.79 -12.68
CA LEU A 667 -23.36 -26.17 -13.07
C LEU A 667 -24.26 -24.93 -13.16
N LEU A 668 -25.03 -24.83 -14.24
CA LEU A 668 -26.16 -23.93 -14.37
C LEU A 668 -27.44 -24.64 -13.91
N TYR A 669 -28.09 -24.12 -12.86
CA TYR A 669 -29.49 -24.45 -12.63
C TYR A 669 -30.36 -23.64 -13.61
N ASN A 670 -31.08 -24.33 -14.50
CA ASN A 670 -31.73 -23.83 -15.72
C ASN A 670 -30.79 -23.32 -16.84
N LYS A 671 -30.93 -23.92 -18.03
CA LYS A 671 -30.09 -23.70 -19.22
C LYS A 671 -30.44 -22.40 -19.98
N THR A 672 -29.93 -21.27 -19.56
CA THR A 672 -29.93 -20.03 -20.37
C THR A 672 -28.57 -19.33 -20.31
N TYR A 673 -27.93 -19.22 -21.48
CA TYR A 673 -26.78 -18.38 -21.86
C TYR A 673 -25.84 -17.84 -20.76
N LEU A 674 -24.58 -18.29 -20.80
CA LEU A 674 -23.46 -17.57 -20.18
C LEU A 674 -23.14 -16.29 -20.99
N PRO A 675 -22.96 -15.13 -20.33
CA PRO A 675 -22.15 -14.05 -20.87
C PRO A 675 -20.70 -14.54 -21.05
N ASN A 676 -19.97 -14.00 -22.03
CA ASN A 676 -18.57 -14.38 -22.28
C ASN A 676 -17.56 -13.77 -21.29
N ASP A 677 -18.03 -13.21 -20.18
CA ASP A 677 -17.22 -12.56 -19.15
C ASP A 677 -17.20 -13.38 -17.85
N LYS A 678 -16.03 -13.39 -17.20
CA LYS A 678 -15.69 -14.27 -16.08
C LYS A 678 -16.70 -14.10 -14.93
N THR A 679 -17.36 -15.19 -14.56
CA THR A 679 -18.40 -15.24 -13.52
C THR A 679 -17.77 -15.00 -12.13
N ALA A 680 -18.00 -13.79 -11.61
CA ALA A 680 -17.14 -13.16 -10.62
C ALA A 680 -17.45 -13.47 -9.15
N CYS A 681 -16.43 -13.28 -8.32
CA CYS A 681 -16.60 -12.93 -6.91
C CYS A 681 -17.56 -11.73 -6.74
N ASP A 682 -18.51 -11.82 -5.79
CA ASP A 682 -19.48 -10.76 -5.42
C ASP A 682 -20.50 -10.32 -6.50
N TRP A 683 -21.00 -11.26 -7.34
CA TRP A 683 -22.13 -10.99 -8.24
C TRP A 683 -23.31 -11.97 -8.09
N SER A 684 -24.52 -11.42 -8.25
CA SER A 684 -25.80 -12.05 -7.90
C SER A 684 -26.31 -13.08 -8.92
N SER A 685 -25.51 -14.10 -9.22
CA SER A 685 -25.96 -15.29 -9.95
C SER A 685 -26.37 -16.37 -8.96
N GLU A 686 -27.61 -16.30 -8.45
CA GLU A 686 -28.20 -17.17 -7.40
C GLU A 686 -28.21 -18.70 -7.70
N ASN A 687 -27.56 -19.16 -8.78
CA ASN A 687 -27.67 -20.52 -9.32
C ASN A 687 -26.36 -21.08 -9.93
N MET A 688 -25.18 -20.54 -9.57
CA MET A 688 -23.88 -21.06 -10.04
C MET A 688 -23.14 -21.82 -8.95
N ILE A 689 -23.00 -23.14 -9.13
CA ILE A 689 -22.26 -24.02 -8.21
C ILE A 689 -20.93 -24.43 -8.84
N CYS A 690 -19.85 -24.27 -8.08
CA CYS A 690 -18.52 -24.75 -8.45
C CYS A 690 -18.39 -26.26 -8.35
N LEU A 691 -18.27 -26.91 -9.52
CA LEU A 691 -18.09 -28.36 -9.67
C LEU A 691 -16.70 -28.84 -9.23
N LYS A 692 -15.69 -27.96 -9.32
CA LYS A 692 -14.32 -28.22 -8.88
C LYS A 692 -13.84 -27.05 -8.05
N GLU A 693 -13.24 -27.35 -6.90
CA GLU A 693 -12.86 -26.32 -5.92
C GLU A 693 -11.84 -25.35 -6.53
N PRO A 694 -12.06 -24.02 -6.44
CA PRO A 694 -11.00 -23.06 -6.71
C PRO A 694 -9.85 -23.29 -5.72
N LYS A 695 -8.60 -23.09 -6.16
CA LYS A 695 -7.43 -23.18 -5.26
C LYS A 695 -7.28 -21.87 -4.48
N TYR A 696 -8.10 -21.72 -3.43
CA TYR A 696 -7.91 -20.71 -2.39
C TYR A 696 -6.62 -20.96 -1.60
N SER A 697 -6.22 -19.99 -0.77
CA SER A 697 -4.89 -19.95 -0.15
C SER A 697 -4.56 -21.22 0.63
N LYS A 698 -3.29 -21.63 0.63
CA LYS A 698 -2.90 -22.92 1.23
C LYS A 698 -3.24 -23.01 2.72
N VAL A 699 -3.09 -21.94 3.51
CA VAL A 699 -3.48 -21.95 4.92
C VAL A 699 -4.97 -22.27 5.12
N LEU A 700 -5.84 -21.67 4.29
CA LEU A 700 -7.28 -21.90 4.35
C LEU A 700 -7.64 -23.29 3.81
N TYR A 701 -6.98 -23.74 2.74
CA TYR A 701 -7.16 -25.07 2.17
C TYR A 701 -6.81 -26.17 3.18
N ASP A 702 -5.64 -26.07 3.83
CA ASP A 702 -5.20 -27.00 4.88
C ASP A 702 -6.16 -27.00 6.07
N LEU A 703 -6.64 -25.82 6.49
CA LEU A 703 -7.62 -25.68 7.57
C LEU A 703 -8.95 -26.36 7.26
N ASN A 704 -9.42 -26.24 6.02
CA ASN A 704 -10.71 -26.76 5.61
C ASN A 704 -10.68 -28.27 5.30
N HIS A 705 -9.54 -28.78 4.85
CA HIS A 705 -9.30 -30.21 4.61
C HIS A 705 -8.69 -30.94 5.84
N SER A 706 -8.54 -30.24 6.96
CA SER A 706 -8.02 -30.82 8.20
C SER A 706 -8.91 -31.95 8.75
N LYS A 707 -8.27 -33.05 9.15
CA LYS A 707 -8.92 -34.11 9.94
C LYS A 707 -9.21 -33.68 11.38
N TYR A 708 -8.54 -32.64 11.89
CA TYR A 708 -8.74 -32.07 13.21
C TYR A 708 -9.68 -30.86 13.15
N ASN A 709 -10.62 -30.80 14.09
CA ASN A 709 -11.63 -29.74 14.19
C ASN A 709 -11.14 -28.57 15.06
N ALA A 710 -11.79 -27.41 14.93
CA ALA A 710 -11.49 -26.21 15.75
C ALA A 710 -12.17 -26.23 17.14
N GLY A 711 -13.02 -27.21 17.40
CA GLY A 711 -13.68 -27.44 18.67
C GLY A 711 -14.52 -28.72 18.62
N GLN A 712 -15.11 -29.08 19.76
CA GLN A 712 -16.10 -30.15 19.90
C GLN A 712 -17.46 -29.72 19.34
N ASN A 713 -17.86 -28.46 19.57
CA ASN A 713 -19.06 -27.85 19.03
C ASN A 713 -18.69 -26.55 18.29
N ILE A 714 -18.96 -26.46 16.99
CA ILE A 714 -18.53 -25.35 16.12
C ILE A 714 -19.75 -24.59 15.59
N TYR A 715 -19.72 -23.26 15.72
CA TYR A 715 -20.77 -22.38 15.22
C TYR A 715 -20.23 -21.29 14.29
N SER A 716 -20.93 -21.04 13.18
CA SER A 716 -20.60 -19.98 12.21
C SER A 716 -21.69 -18.92 12.13
N PHE A 717 -21.32 -17.66 12.27
CA PHE A 717 -22.21 -16.49 12.27
C PHE A 717 -21.79 -15.52 11.17
N TRP A 718 -22.72 -15.02 10.35
CA TRP A 718 -22.44 -13.95 9.38
C TRP A 718 -23.66 -13.16 8.93
N SER A 719 -23.42 -12.04 8.26
CA SER A 719 -24.43 -11.22 7.62
C SER A 719 -24.39 -11.38 6.10
N LEU A 720 -25.54 -11.29 5.43
CA LEU A 720 -25.64 -11.21 3.96
C LEU A 720 -25.31 -9.80 3.42
N ASN A 721 -25.21 -8.80 4.30
CA ASN A 721 -24.84 -7.43 3.97
C ASN A 721 -23.63 -6.99 4.81
N ASP A 722 -22.53 -7.73 4.67
CA ASP A 722 -21.25 -7.48 5.34
C ASP A 722 -20.33 -6.65 4.43
N GLU A 723 -19.91 -5.49 4.88
CA GLU A 723 -19.12 -4.52 4.13
C GLU A 723 -17.66 -4.92 3.88
N VAL A 724 -17.16 -5.95 4.58
CA VAL A 724 -15.78 -6.46 4.44
C VAL A 724 -15.77 -7.76 3.63
N LEU A 725 -16.77 -8.62 3.84
CA LEU A 725 -16.86 -9.95 3.22
C LEU A 725 -17.62 -9.95 1.88
N GLY A 726 -18.23 -8.83 1.50
CA GLY A 726 -19.03 -8.69 0.29
C GLY A 726 -20.50 -9.02 0.50
N LYS A 727 -21.33 -8.66 -0.48
CA LYS A 727 -22.76 -8.95 -0.43
C LYS A 727 -22.96 -10.46 -0.57
N THR A 728 -24.03 -10.99 0.03
CA THR A 728 -24.34 -12.44 0.15
C THR A 728 -23.35 -13.27 0.97
N ASN A 729 -22.17 -12.74 1.32
CA ASN A 729 -21.07 -13.45 1.98
C ASN A 729 -20.46 -14.58 1.12
N GLU A 730 -20.63 -14.56 -0.20
CA GLU A 730 -20.26 -15.68 -1.07
C GLU A 730 -18.94 -15.47 -1.80
N VAL A 731 -18.09 -16.49 -1.76
CA VAL A 731 -16.86 -16.63 -2.54
C VAL A 731 -17.01 -17.85 -3.44
N TRP A 732 -17.03 -17.64 -4.76
CA TRP A 732 -17.25 -18.69 -5.76
C TRP A 732 -18.46 -19.60 -5.45
N GLY A 733 -19.60 -18.99 -5.06
CA GLY A 733 -20.84 -19.70 -4.70
C GLY A 733 -20.79 -20.45 -3.36
N ARG A 734 -19.92 -20.04 -2.42
CA ARG A 734 -19.75 -20.65 -1.09
C ARG A 734 -19.78 -19.59 0.00
N PRO A 735 -20.52 -19.75 1.11
CA PRO A 735 -20.50 -18.77 2.20
C PRO A 735 -19.11 -18.74 2.85
N THR A 736 -18.36 -17.65 2.71
CA THR A 736 -16.96 -17.59 3.20
C THR A 736 -16.89 -17.71 4.72
N SER A 737 -17.91 -17.23 5.44
CA SER A 737 -17.99 -17.33 6.90
C SER A 737 -18.28 -18.73 7.44
N HIS A 738 -18.67 -19.68 6.58
CA HIS A 738 -18.97 -21.04 7.01
C HIS A 738 -17.68 -21.81 7.36
N ILE A 739 -17.56 -22.24 8.61
CA ILE A 739 -16.50 -23.14 9.05
C ILE A 739 -16.92 -24.57 8.64
N PRO A 740 -16.06 -25.35 7.95
CA PRO A 740 -16.35 -26.74 7.66
C PRO A 740 -16.68 -27.54 8.92
N LYS A 741 -17.74 -28.36 8.85
CA LYS A 741 -18.27 -29.16 9.96
C LYS A 741 -18.84 -28.32 11.13
N SER A 742 -19.38 -27.13 10.87
CA SER A 742 -20.18 -26.40 11.87
C SER A 742 -21.44 -27.17 12.27
N ASP A 743 -21.61 -27.38 13.57
CA ASP A 743 -22.81 -27.94 14.21
C ASP A 743 -23.99 -26.94 14.21
N GLY A 744 -23.71 -25.66 13.98
CA GLY A 744 -24.76 -24.67 13.75
C GLY A 744 -24.33 -23.44 12.98
N VAL A 745 -25.29 -22.89 12.23
CA VAL A 745 -25.14 -21.68 11.42
C VAL A 745 -26.13 -20.61 11.88
N ARG A 746 -25.71 -19.34 11.86
CA ARG A 746 -26.57 -18.16 12.04
C ARG A 746 -26.29 -17.17 10.92
N ILE A 747 -27.34 -16.84 10.17
CA ILE A 747 -27.30 -15.91 9.05
C ILE A 747 -28.19 -14.73 9.39
N PHE A 748 -27.63 -13.52 9.32
CA PHE A 748 -28.31 -12.26 9.55
C PHE A 748 -28.46 -11.51 8.23
N LEU A 749 -29.47 -10.64 8.10
CA LEU A 749 -29.72 -9.94 6.83
C LEU A 749 -28.93 -8.63 6.71
N ASN A 750 -29.04 -7.77 7.73
CA ASN A 750 -28.60 -6.36 7.68
C ASN A 750 -27.73 -5.99 8.89
N LEU A 751 -26.73 -6.82 9.25
CA LEU A 751 -25.70 -6.45 10.21
C LEU A 751 -24.41 -6.10 9.46
N SER A 752 -23.73 -5.03 9.86
CA SER A 752 -22.35 -4.76 9.43
C SER A 752 -21.35 -5.77 10.01
N HIS A 753 -20.13 -5.81 9.48
CA HIS A 753 -19.05 -6.72 9.89
C HIS A 753 -18.79 -6.72 11.41
N GLU A 754 -18.72 -5.53 12.02
CA GLU A 754 -18.60 -5.34 13.47
C GLU A 754 -19.89 -5.69 14.21
N GLN A 755 -21.06 -5.40 13.61
CA GLN A 755 -22.36 -5.69 14.23
C GLN A 755 -22.65 -7.19 14.31
N VAL A 756 -22.07 -8.04 13.45
CA VAL A 756 -22.13 -9.51 13.63
C VAL A 756 -21.51 -9.92 14.98
N LYS A 757 -20.47 -9.22 15.46
CA LYS A 757 -19.90 -9.43 16.80
C LYS A 757 -20.74 -8.78 17.90
N ASP A 758 -21.05 -7.49 17.74
CA ASP A 758 -21.61 -6.67 18.82
C ASP A 758 -23.11 -6.87 19.05
N ASN A 759 -23.90 -7.19 18.01
CA ASN A 759 -25.36 -7.28 18.12
C ASN A 759 -25.85 -8.72 18.37
N THR A 760 -24.98 -9.74 18.29
CA THR A 760 -25.34 -11.16 18.43
C THR A 760 -24.83 -11.79 19.75
N ILE A 761 -24.38 -10.94 20.68
CA ILE A 761 -23.87 -11.35 22.00
C ILE A 761 -24.88 -12.24 22.78
N PRO A 762 -26.21 -11.98 22.76
CA PRO A 762 -27.18 -12.87 23.40
C PRO A 762 -27.19 -14.29 22.80
N GLU A 763 -27.09 -14.44 21.47
CA GLU A 763 -26.98 -15.75 20.82
C GLU A 763 -25.65 -16.43 21.14
N GLN A 764 -24.54 -15.69 21.14
CA GLN A 764 -23.22 -16.20 21.54
C GLN A 764 -23.28 -16.78 22.95
N TYR A 765 -23.81 -16.00 23.91
CA TYR A 765 -24.03 -16.46 25.29
C TYR A 765 -24.93 -17.68 25.38
N SER A 766 -26.06 -17.68 24.65
CA SER A 766 -27.01 -18.80 24.63
C SER A 766 -26.40 -20.11 24.12
N ILE A 767 -25.44 -20.03 23.20
CA ILE A 767 -24.67 -21.19 22.74
C ILE A 767 -23.68 -21.62 23.81
N ILE A 768 -22.84 -20.72 24.36
CA ILE A 768 -21.88 -21.09 25.42
C ILE A 768 -22.60 -21.77 26.60
N ASN A 769 -23.65 -21.14 27.13
CA ASN A 769 -24.42 -21.65 28.27
C ASN A 769 -25.07 -23.02 28.00
N ARG A 770 -25.27 -23.43 26.74
CA ARG A 770 -25.83 -24.75 26.40
C ARG A 770 -24.84 -25.90 26.65
N PHE A 771 -23.54 -25.61 26.58
CA PHE A 771 -22.46 -26.57 26.73
C PHE A 771 -21.60 -26.28 27.98
N GLU A 772 -22.17 -25.55 28.95
CA GLU A 772 -21.49 -25.12 30.17
C GLU A 772 -21.53 -26.20 31.26
N ASP A 773 -22.60 -27.01 31.29
CA ASP A 773 -22.74 -28.20 32.14
C ASP A 773 -21.88 -29.40 31.67
#